data_AF-A0A8J9VCS1-F1
#
_entry.id   AF-A0A8J9VCS1-F1
#
_cell.length_a   1.000
_cell.length_b   1.000
_cell.length_c   1.000
_cell.angle_alpha   90.00
_cell.angle_beta   90.00
_cell.angle_gamma   90.00
#
_symmetry.space_group_name_H-M   'P 1'
#
loop_
_entity.id
_entity.type
_entity.pdbx_description
1 polymer ?
#
loop_
_entity_poly.entity_id
_entity_poly.type
_entity_poly.pdbx_seq_one_letter_code
_entity_poly.pdbx_strand_id
1 'polypeptide(L)'
;MVAKLHSVNFEEALNMTGFGKFNFLLQLVHISLIMGMAFEIMSVAYLVPASACELMTTNFQQGFMAGMPFLGIIATSHFWGYLADTRGRRSVLVLCMSLAFLFASLAAFSPDWIVFSVLKFLSSCAVAGTFALSVTLLSECTPYHRRSIMVALTSTIYLAGTGIMAVLCIPVLQMKFSYYVPYLNIEFNSWRLLNLVFAFPCALGAVGVYCSYESPRFLLSIGEEQKALDVLKGIYSVNTGRSKDDYEVFSLVFDEDTGKPSNGFWSSIMSQTVPLLKPPLLKDTLLLSTLFIVVYFGINPFLTWLPYIADAVMKSIEKADDHLSICDMLRSAHNESVSENHDCSLNSFAMVTVCAISIMIAALNTVLSTVINYIGRKRMMVSVQLITGIAGLCVSLVSSWMLSSIFLIIFIAGVLNFGFISTFAVDVFPTYVKAMAVCITLMVGRGSSVFGINILKHMLVYDCENAFYFFGGLTFVGGLIAFLLPVVLWPLNEVVSEHGMSMRGHYGTHGEKAHAHSTEPPCAICPRNGVCVPHIQCPAHVRSTSYNPQCHLEGKRLIGVCCFTGGRHAAESDSKFRTSVNVDDVKAAHEQSRKKLSQWLERADTLRNNNYAIVNFSAPSYGHHLSLVTYDKRAQTLGRGGLLNLFTAQELKARDAISENDLMLGFTEHTDGPFCPPLPTCRQSSHRYRSVGGECNNQNNVDWGAVNTGYERLLPPDYSDGIWALRNSATGRDLPSARAVSNVLVLDGHHPSQTHNLMFMQFGQFIAHDVSIGVVFNLGNGSAISCCSGDGEEILPAEFQHFACAPIILDPDDSFYGQFRQRCINFVRTQLAPGSDCSVGYAKQMNGATHYTDLSHLYGNSDEKLAVLRAPGGLLDIFNDYGRELPPLTERKECLNMHDGAACFESGDNHGNQIISLTVFHTVWTREHNRVARALSRLNPMWDEDTVFWEARRIVQAEYQHIIYNEWLPLLLGHKIMEAFDLLPSPAYSTDYDPNMNPSLTAEYATAAMRFGHSIVDGQLKILSPKNNGVYESMFIPEVMFQPSRLRIKPFLDRMLIGLAWQPMQTVDPFVTEALSRYMFHGGNPFGLDLAAINIQRGRDYGVRSYNEYRKLVGLETFVDFNQYAPSAAQRLSSVYAHPDDIDLWVGGLLEESVEEGVVGATFANIIADQFARLKKGDRYFYEYGPDINSGAFTPSQLAEIKKATLSRIVCDNNDGIELFTQPPNAFLRSDLPGNEPVQCDSPLIPNVDLSRFRQM
;
A
#
# COMPACT_ATOMS: atom_id res chain seq x y z
N MET A 1 24.51 34.12 -5.42
CA MET A 1 23.60 34.65 -4.39
C MET A 1 22.58 33.56 -4.15
N VAL A 2 22.71 32.81 -3.06
CA VAL A 2 21.77 31.73 -2.71
C VAL A 2 20.64 32.35 -1.90
N ALA A 3 19.40 32.14 -2.33
CA ALA A 3 18.21 32.68 -1.69
C ALA A 3 18.02 32.03 -0.32
N LYS A 4 17.94 32.85 0.73
CA LYS A 4 17.77 32.41 2.12
C LYS A 4 16.28 32.16 2.41
N LEU A 5 15.93 31.02 3.00
CA LEU A 5 14.55 30.64 3.32
C LEU A 5 14.10 31.31 4.64
N HIS A 6 12.91 31.93 4.63
CA HIS A 6 12.49 32.86 5.69
C HIS A 6 11.88 32.17 6.94
N SER A 7 11.28 30.99 6.79
CA SER A 7 10.65 30.20 7.87
C SER A 7 10.43 28.75 7.41
N VAL A 8 10.95 27.76 8.13
CA VAL A 8 10.95 26.34 7.74
C VAL A 8 10.43 25.49 8.91
N ASN A 9 9.66 24.42 8.64
CA ASN A 9 9.22 23.50 9.70
C ASN A 9 10.43 22.84 10.37
N PHE A 10 10.37 22.62 11.70
CA PHE A 10 11.44 21.97 12.46
C PHE A 10 12.00 20.68 11.84
N GLU A 11 11.13 19.78 11.36
CA GLU A 11 11.57 18.49 10.79
C GLU A 11 12.33 18.67 9.47
N GLU A 12 11.92 19.65 8.67
CA GLU A 12 12.61 20.02 7.43
C GLU A 12 13.95 20.69 7.73
N ALA A 13 14.00 21.63 8.70
CA ALA A 13 15.23 22.26 9.15
C ALA A 13 16.24 21.24 9.72
N LEU A 14 15.77 20.28 10.51
CA LEU A 14 16.61 19.20 11.02
C LEU A 14 17.12 18.30 9.89
N ASN A 15 16.30 18.00 8.87
CA ASN A 15 16.73 17.21 7.71
C ASN A 15 17.83 17.94 6.91
N MET A 16 17.75 19.27 6.81
CA MET A 16 18.78 20.10 6.17
C MET A 16 20.13 20.06 6.89
N THR A 17 20.20 19.63 8.16
CA THR A 17 21.48 19.42 8.85
C THR A 17 22.27 18.21 8.32
N GLY A 18 21.62 17.37 7.51
CA GLY A 18 22.21 16.17 6.92
C GLY A 18 22.49 15.05 7.93
N PHE A 19 22.99 13.93 7.41
CA PHE A 19 23.41 12.79 8.23
C PHE A 19 24.92 12.58 8.13
N GLY A 20 25.64 12.57 9.25
CA GLY A 20 27.09 12.48 9.22
C GLY A 20 27.73 12.24 10.59
N LYS A 21 28.91 12.82 10.79
CA LYS A 21 29.77 12.57 11.96
C LYS A 21 29.10 12.88 13.30
N PHE A 22 28.32 13.95 13.40
CA PHE A 22 27.63 14.30 14.64
C PHE A 22 26.67 13.19 15.06
N ASN A 23 25.87 12.69 14.11
CA ASN A 23 24.88 11.65 14.40
C ASN A 23 25.54 10.33 14.83
N PHE A 24 26.69 9.97 14.24
CA PHE A 24 27.47 8.81 14.72
C PHE A 24 28.06 9.01 16.12
N LEU A 25 28.59 10.21 16.43
CA LEU A 25 29.10 10.52 17.77
C LEU A 25 27.98 10.51 18.82
N LEU A 26 26.81 11.06 18.48
CA LEU A 26 25.64 11.05 19.35
C LEU A 26 25.15 9.61 19.60
N GLN A 27 25.19 8.74 18.59
CA GLN A 27 24.89 7.31 18.75
C GLN A 27 25.87 6.62 19.72
N LEU A 28 27.17 6.95 19.68
CA LEU A 28 28.15 6.39 20.62
C LEU A 28 27.88 6.84 22.07
N VAL A 29 27.50 8.11 22.26
CA VAL A 29 27.06 8.60 23.57
C VAL A 29 25.82 7.85 24.03
N HIS A 30 24.84 7.67 23.15
CA HIS A 30 23.62 6.91 23.44
C HIS A 30 23.92 5.44 23.81
N ILE A 31 24.84 4.78 23.11
CA ILE A 31 25.32 3.42 23.44
C ILE A 31 25.84 3.40 24.89
N SER A 32 26.70 4.35 25.27
CA SER A 32 27.26 4.42 26.62
C SER A 32 26.19 4.61 27.70
N LEU A 33 25.16 5.42 27.44
CA LEU A 33 24.06 5.66 28.37
C LEU A 33 23.24 4.39 28.62
N ILE A 34 22.89 3.69 27.54
CA ILE A 34 22.11 2.46 27.59
C ILE A 34 22.91 1.34 28.27
N MET A 35 24.22 1.24 27.99
CA MET A 35 25.10 0.29 28.68
C MET A 35 25.21 0.60 30.18
N GLY A 36 25.40 1.88 30.57
CA GLY A 36 25.47 2.26 31.98
C GLY A 36 24.19 1.90 32.74
N MET A 37 23.04 2.20 32.15
CA MET A 37 21.75 1.77 32.71
C MET A 37 21.64 0.23 32.81
N ALA A 38 22.00 -0.50 31.74
CA ALA A 38 21.94 -1.96 31.74
C ALA A 38 22.84 -2.57 32.83
N PHE A 39 24.05 -2.04 32.99
CA PHE A 39 25.01 -2.50 33.98
C PHE A 39 24.51 -2.25 35.40
N GLU A 40 23.95 -1.07 35.68
CA GLU A 40 23.39 -0.81 37.01
C GLU A 40 22.25 -1.76 37.35
N ILE A 41 21.31 -1.97 36.42
CA ILE A 41 20.14 -2.83 36.64
C ILE A 41 20.54 -4.29 36.77
N MET A 42 21.40 -4.80 35.89
CA MET A 42 21.68 -6.22 35.78
C MET A 42 22.94 -6.65 36.56
N SER A 43 23.75 -5.73 37.09
CA SER A 43 24.97 -6.04 37.86
C SER A 43 24.72 -6.97 39.05
N VAL A 44 23.55 -6.86 39.68
CA VAL A 44 23.16 -7.72 40.81
C VAL A 44 23.09 -9.21 40.44
N ALA A 45 22.87 -9.56 39.16
CA ALA A 45 22.90 -10.94 38.67
C ALA A 45 24.26 -11.63 38.90
N TYR A 46 25.34 -10.85 38.92
CA TYR A 46 26.71 -11.33 39.14
C TYR A 46 27.19 -11.01 40.56
N LEU A 47 26.87 -9.81 41.06
CA LEU A 47 27.33 -9.34 42.36
C LEU A 47 26.67 -10.09 43.52
N VAL A 48 25.38 -10.44 43.44
CA VAL A 48 24.69 -11.14 44.53
C VAL A 48 25.25 -12.55 44.75
N PRO A 49 25.42 -13.41 43.73
CA PRO A 49 26.10 -14.69 43.92
C PRO A 49 27.55 -14.55 44.38
N ALA A 50 28.32 -13.61 43.81
CA ALA A 50 29.73 -13.42 44.14
C ALA A 50 29.97 -12.88 45.56
N SER A 51 29.02 -12.10 46.11
CA SER A 51 29.10 -11.54 47.47
C SER A 51 28.45 -12.41 48.54
N ALA A 52 27.74 -13.48 48.14
CA ALA A 52 26.89 -14.27 49.05
C ALA A 52 27.63 -14.84 50.26
N CYS A 53 28.89 -15.27 50.06
CA CYS A 53 29.75 -15.83 51.10
C CYS A 53 30.21 -14.77 52.11
N GLU A 54 30.69 -13.61 51.65
CA GLU A 54 31.20 -12.54 52.54
C GLU A 54 30.06 -11.86 53.29
N LEU A 55 28.94 -11.60 52.62
CA LEU A 55 27.78 -10.95 53.21
C LEU A 55 26.85 -11.92 53.97
N MET A 56 27.16 -13.22 53.97
CA MET A 56 26.42 -14.30 54.64
C MET A 56 24.91 -14.27 54.36
N THR A 57 24.55 -14.14 53.09
CA THR A 57 23.15 -13.91 52.68
C THR A 57 22.37 -15.20 52.48
N THR A 58 21.16 -15.27 53.02
CA THR A 58 20.20 -16.35 52.75
C THR A 58 19.61 -16.26 51.34
N ASN A 59 19.01 -17.34 50.83
CA ASN A 59 18.33 -17.35 49.53
C ASN A 59 17.28 -16.23 49.39
N PHE A 60 16.53 -15.94 50.47
CA PHE A 60 15.56 -14.85 50.49
C PHE A 60 16.23 -13.47 50.43
N GLN A 61 17.31 -13.26 51.19
CA GLN A 61 18.08 -12.01 51.16
C GLN A 61 18.71 -11.77 49.79
N GLN A 62 19.24 -12.80 49.14
CA GLN A 62 19.75 -12.71 47.77
C GLN A 62 18.66 -12.33 46.77
N GLY A 63 17.46 -12.93 46.89
CA GLY A 63 16.29 -12.53 46.10
C GLY A 63 15.89 -11.08 46.30
N PHE A 64 15.93 -10.60 47.54
CA PHE A 64 15.62 -9.22 47.88
C PHE A 64 16.67 -8.25 47.31
N MET A 65 17.95 -8.52 47.51
CA MET A 65 19.06 -7.73 46.96
C MET A 65 18.98 -7.61 45.43
N ALA A 66 18.66 -8.70 44.73
CA ALA A 66 18.48 -8.72 43.28
C ALA A 66 17.25 -7.91 42.81
N GLY A 67 16.23 -7.74 43.66
CA GLY A 67 15.04 -6.95 43.36
C GLY A 67 15.19 -5.43 43.60
N MET A 68 16.16 -4.98 44.40
CA MET A 68 16.29 -3.56 44.78
C MET A 68 16.51 -2.59 43.61
N PRO A 69 17.31 -2.91 42.57
CA PRO A 69 17.46 -2.03 41.42
C PRO A 69 16.13 -1.71 40.72
N PHE A 70 15.27 -2.71 40.55
CA PHE A 70 13.96 -2.55 39.92
C PHE A 70 13.04 -1.66 40.77
N LEU A 71 13.07 -1.81 42.11
CA LEU A 71 12.33 -0.94 43.03
C LEU A 71 12.76 0.53 42.91
N GLY A 72 14.07 0.80 42.79
CA GLY A 72 14.59 2.15 42.64
C GLY A 72 14.09 2.85 41.37
N ILE A 73 14.03 2.10 40.29
CA ILE A 73 13.54 2.59 39.00
C ILE A 73 12.05 2.95 39.06
N ILE A 74 11.23 2.07 39.64
CA ILE A 74 9.79 2.27 39.76
C ILE A 74 9.50 3.54 40.57
N ALA A 75 10.23 3.74 41.68
CA ALA A 75 9.99 4.85 42.59
C ALA A 75 10.23 6.24 41.95
N THR A 76 11.07 6.33 40.92
CA THR A 76 11.59 7.63 40.45
C THR A 76 11.41 7.91 38.96
N SER A 77 10.90 6.94 38.16
CA SER A 77 10.72 7.10 36.71
C SER A 77 9.90 8.34 36.31
N HIS A 78 8.82 8.63 37.04
CA HIS A 78 7.98 9.83 36.78
C HIS A 78 8.68 11.15 37.09
N PHE A 79 9.49 11.18 38.16
CA PHE A 79 10.19 12.38 38.60
C PHE A 79 11.20 12.86 37.54
N TRP A 80 11.94 11.93 36.94
CA TRP A 80 12.93 12.26 35.91
C TRP A 80 12.30 12.74 34.60
N GLY A 81 11.13 12.22 34.22
CA GLY A 81 10.38 12.72 33.06
C GLY A 81 9.99 14.20 33.23
N TYR A 82 9.40 14.54 34.38
CA TYR A 82 9.05 15.92 34.71
C TYR A 82 10.25 16.89 34.67
N LEU A 83 11.38 16.46 35.26
CA LEU A 83 12.59 17.29 35.24
C LEU A 83 13.12 17.50 33.81
N ALA A 84 13.01 16.50 32.93
CA ALA A 84 13.51 16.64 31.56
C ALA A 84 12.63 17.56 30.71
N ASP A 85 11.32 17.55 30.93
CA ASP A 85 10.39 18.44 30.23
C ASP A 85 10.54 19.90 30.68
N THR A 86 11.01 20.14 31.90
CA THR A 86 11.18 21.49 32.45
C THR A 86 12.61 22.03 32.37
N ARG A 87 13.64 21.17 32.38
CA ARG A 87 15.06 21.57 32.42
C ARG A 87 15.92 21.06 31.27
N GLY A 88 15.32 20.36 30.31
CA GLY A 88 16.01 19.84 29.13
C GLY A 88 16.59 18.44 29.34
N ARG A 89 16.79 17.73 28.22
CA ARG A 89 17.13 16.32 28.21
C ARG A 89 18.61 16.12 28.58
N ARG A 90 19.49 16.98 28.06
CA ARG A 90 20.94 16.92 28.32
C ARG A 90 21.25 17.11 29.81
N SER A 91 20.73 18.16 30.43
CA SER A 91 21.04 18.51 31.82
C SER A 91 20.61 17.42 32.81
N VAL A 92 19.44 16.82 32.57
CA VAL A 92 18.92 15.75 33.41
C VAL A 92 19.69 14.46 33.22
N LEU A 93 20.05 14.09 31.99
CA LEU A 93 20.89 12.92 31.72
C LEU A 93 22.27 13.02 32.38
N VAL A 94 22.91 14.19 32.38
CA VAL A 94 24.19 14.39 33.10
C VAL A 94 24.00 14.13 34.60
N LEU A 95 22.92 14.66 35.19
CA LEU A 95 22.60 14.46 36.60
C LEU A 95 22.32 12.99 36.94
N CYS A 96 21.48 12.31 36.14
CA CYS A 96 21.17 10.89 36.29
C CYS A 96 22.43 10.03 36.29
N MET A 97 23.28 10.18 35.27
CA MET A 97 24.47 9.34 35.12
C MET A 97 25.55 9.64 36.17
N SER A 98 25.68 10.90 36.61
CA SER A 98 26.61 11.26 37.69
C SER A 98 26.18 10.69 39.04
N LEU A 99 24.89 10.77 39.37
CA LEU A 99 24.36 10.23 40.62
C LEU A 99 24.42 8.70 40.63
N ALA A 100 24.13 8.06 39.50
CA ALA A 100 24.27 6.62 39.32
C ALA A 100 25.70 6.17 39.57
N PHE A 101 26.68 6.80 38.91
CA PHE A 101 28.09 6.50 39.10
C PHE A 101 28.52 6.67 40.57
N LEU A 102 28.08 7.75 41.22
CA LEU A 102 28.38 8.02 42.63
C LEU A 102 27.84 6.91 43.54
N PHE A 103 26.54 6.62 43.50
CA PHE A 103 25.93 5.63 44.39
C PHE A 103 26.36 4.19 44.08
N ALA A 104 26.55 3.85 42.80
CA ALA A 104 27.09 2.57 42.38
C ALA A 104 28.51 2.37 42.91
N SER A 105 29.36 3.39 42.82
CA SER A 105 30.73 3.34 43.35
C SER A 105 30.73 3.19 44.87
N LEU A 106 29.86 3.92 45.57
CA LEU A 106 29.70 3.79 47.01
C LEU A 106 29.24 2.38 47.41
N ALA A 107 28.41 1.72 46.60
CA ALA A 107 27.96 0.34 46.87
C ALA A 107 29.12 -0.67 46.92
N ALA A 108 30.28 -0.38 46.30
CA ALA A 108 31.46 -1.26 46.39
C ALA A 108 32.05 -1.29 47.82
N PHE A 109 31.72 -0.28 48.63
CA PHE A 109 32.24 -0.09 49.99
C PHE A 109 31.20 -0.46 51.08
N SER A 110 30.11 -1.14 50.71
CA SER A 110 29.07 -1.53 51.66
C SER A 110 29.56 -2.59 52.66
N PRO A 111 29.38 -2.41 53.98
CA PRO A 111 29.81 -3.39 54.98
C PRO A 111 28.88 -4.59 55.11
N ASP A 112 27.60 -4.41 54.79
CA ASP A 112 26.58 -5.45 54.87
C ASP A 112 25.65 -5.41 53.65
N TRP A 113 24.82 -6.45 53.53
CA TRP A 113 23.88 -6.59 52.41
C TRP A 113 22.76 -5.53 52.40
N ILE A 114 22.44 -4.90 53.53
CA ILE A 114 21.41 -3.85 53.64
C ILE A 114 21.97 -2.55 53.04
N VAL A 115 23.17 -2.15 53.45
CA VAL A 115 23.83 -0.95 52.90
C VAL A 115 24.06 -1.12 51.39
N PHE A 116 24.49 -2.32 50.96
CA PHE A 116 24.61 -2.63 49.54
C PHE A 116 23.28 -2.44 48.80
N SER A 117 22.20 -3.01 49.36
CA SER A 117 20.85 -2.92 48.82
C SER A 117 20.34 -1.49 48.69
N VAL A 118 20.55 -0.66 49.72
CA VAL A 118 20.13 0.75 49.73
C VAL A 118 20.92 1.57 48.71
N LEU A 119 22.24 1.40 48.63
CA LEU A 119 23.06 2.12 47.65
C LEU A 119 22.74 1.70 46.22
N LYS A 120 22.48 0.42 45.97
CA LYS A 120 22.01 -0.08 44.68
C LYS A 120 20.62 0.45 44.31
N PHE A 121 19.72 0.57 45.28
CA PHE A 121 18.43 1.22 45.10
C PHE A 121 18.60 2.69 44.69
N LEU A 122 19.44 3.47 45.39
CA LEU A 122 19.69 4.87 45.08
C LEU A 122 20.37 5.07 43.71
N SER A 123 21.35 4.22 43.38
CA SER A 123 21.96 4.20 42.04
C SER A 123 20.90 3.96 40.96
N SER A 124 20.01 3.00 41.20
CA SER A 124 18.96 2.63 40.26
C SER A 124 17.86 3.69 40.14
N CYS A 125 17.57 4.40 41.23
CA CYS A 125 16.74 5.60 41.18
C CYS A 125 17.33 6.64 40.23
N ALA A 126 18.66 6.81 40.21
CA ALA A 126 19.30 7.81 39.35
C ALA A 126 19.22 7.44 37.87
N VAL A 127 19.34 6.17 37.47
CA VAL A 127 19.26 5.74 36.05
C VAL A 127 17.84 5.53 35.54
N ALA A 128 16.80 5.73 36.36
CA ALA A 128 15.42 5.38 36.02
C ALA A 128 14.90 6.07 34.75
N GLY A 129 15.30 7.33 34.51
CA GLY A 129 14.93 8.11 33.33
C GLY A 129 15.84 7.92 32.11
N THR A 130 17.00 7.26 32.26
CA THR A 130 18.08 7.29 31.25
C THR A 130 17.63 6.81 29.88
N PHE A 131 16.91 5.67 29.79
CA PHE A 131 16.44 5.12 28.51
C PHE A 131 15.52 6.08 27.75
N ALA A 132 14.51 6.64 28.43
CA ALA A 132 13.54 7.51 27.78
C ALA A 132 14.21 8.81 27.31
N LEU A 133 15.02 9.42 28.18
CA LEU A 133 15.68 10.68 27.88
C LEU A 133 16.74 10.56 26.79
N SER A 134 17.48 9.45 26.75
CA SER A 134 18.51 9.24 25.73
C SER A 134 17.90 8.97 24.34
N VAL A 135 16.82 8.19 24.26
CA VAL A 135 16.09 7.95 23.00
C VAL A 135 15.48 9.24 22.46
N THR A 136 14.88 10.07 23.32
CA THR A 136 14.32 11.38 22.93
C THR A 136 15.41 12.33 22.44
N LEU A 137 16.54 12.43 23.14
CA LEU A 137 17.65 13.29 22.71
C LEU A 137 18.23 12.84 21.35
N LEU A 138 18.39 11.53 21.15
CA LEU A 138 18.86 10.97 19.89
C LEU A 138 17.89 11.24 18.74
N SER A 139 16.59 11.04 18.94
CA SER A 139 15.59 11.20 17.88
C SER A 139 15.39 12.66 17.47
N GLU A 140 15.40 13.59 18.43
CA GLU A 140 15.22 15.03 18.22
C GLU A 140 16.45 15.71 17.59
N CYS A 141 17.59 15.00 17.49
CA CYS A 141 18.80 15.46 16.82
C CYS A 141 19.11 14.70 15.52
N THR A 142 18.27 13.73 15.13
CA THR A 142 18.51 12.87 13.95
C THR A 142 17.46 13.13 12.84
N PRO A 143 17.89 13.28 11.56
CA PRO A 143 17.00 13.37 10.41
C PRO A 143 16.02 12.20 10.28
N TYR A 144 14.77 12.48 9.92
CA TYR A 144 13.67 11.52 9.99
C TYR A 144 13.90 10.22 9.19
N HIS A 145 14.52 10.28 8.01
CA HIS A 145 14.81 9.11 7.16
C HIS A 145 15.72 8.05 7.81
N ARG A 146 16.55 8.45 8.79
CA ARG A 146 17.50 7.56 9.48
C ARG A 146 17.17 7.37 10.97
N ARG A 147 16.23 8.16 11.50
CA ARG A 147 15.79 8.17 12.91
C ARG A 147 15.33 6.79 13.38
N SER A 148 14.49 6.12 12.59
CA SER A 148 13.91 4.81 12.95
C SER A 148 14.97 3.73 13.15
N ILE A 149 16.00 3.68 12.30
CA ILE A 149 17.09 2.71 12.37
C ILE A 149 17.97 2.97 13.60
N MET A 150 18.34 4.23 13.85
CA MET A 150 19.19 4.58 15.00
C MET A 150 18.50 4.29 16.34
N VAL A 151 17.19 4.55 16.43
CA VAL A 151 16.40 4.21 17.61
C VAL A 151 16.22 2.69 17.74
N ALA A 152 15.98 1.96 16.66
CA ALA A 152 15.81 0.50 16.68
C ALA A 152 17.05 -0.26 17.19
N LEU A 153 18.27 0.25 16.93
CA LEU A 153 19.52 -0.35 17.43
C LEU A 153 19.65 -0.31 18.97
N THR A 154 18.85 0.50 19.66
CA THR A 154 18.91 0.70 21.13
C THR A 154 18.68 -0.59 21.92
N SER A 155 17.69 -1.40 21.55
CA SER A 155 17.36 -2.64 22.27
C SER A 155 18.44 -3.71 22.10
N THR A 156 19.11 -3.74 20.95
CA THR A 156 20.24 -4.65 20.69
C THR A 156 21.43 -4.34 21.61
N ILE A 157 21.71 -3.05 21.86
CA ILE A 157 22.81 -2.62 22.72
C ILE A 157 22.59 -3.05 24.18
N TYR A 158 21.36 -2.93 24.69
CA TYR A 158 21.00 -3.38 26.04
C TYR A 158 21.25 -4.89 26.22
N LEU A 159 20.83 -5.71 25.24
CA LEU A 159 21.02 -7.16 25.24
C LEU A 159 22.49 -7.57 25.09
N ALA A 160 23.26 -6.85 24.28
CA ALA A 160 24.71 -7.06 24.17
C ALA A 160 25.42 -6.70 25.49
N GLY A 161 24.93 -5.67 26.20
CA GLY A 161 25.46 -5.21 27.48
C GLY A 161 25.53 -6.32 28.54
N THR A 162 24.48 -7.15 28.67
CA THR A 162 24.49 -8.26 29.64
C THR A 162 25.54 -9.32 29.30
N GLY A 163 25.83 -9.53 28.01
CA GLY A 163 26.92 -10.41 27.58
C GLY A 163 28.30 -9.85 27.89
N ILE A 164 28.49 -8.55 27.65
CA ILE A 164 29.75 -7.84 27.96
C ILE A 164 30.05 -7.92 29.46
N MET A 165 29.03 -7.78 30.33
CA MET A 165 29.20 -7.93 31.78
C MET A 165 29.74 -9.31 32.17
N ALA A 166 29.24 -10.39 31.55
CA ALA A 166 29.73 -11.74 31.82
C ALA A 166 31.22 -11.89 31.45
N VAL A 167 31.66 -11.30 30.34
CA VAL A 167 33.08 -11.31 29.93
C VAL A 167 33.95 -10.53 30.91
N LEU A 168 33.47 -9.38 31.40
CA LEU A 168 34.19 -8.58 32.40
C LEU A 168 34.31 -9.30 33.76
N CYS A 169 33.36 -10.18 34.10
CA CYS A 169 33.43 -10.98 35.32
C CYS A 169 34.61 -11.95 35.32
N ILE A 170 34.97 -12.53 34.17
CA ILE A 170 35.98 -13.60 34.06
C ILE A 170 37.36 -13.15 34.61
N PRO A 171 37.99 -12.09 34.08
CA PRO A 171 39.29 -11.66 34.60
C PRO A 171 39.20 -11.00 35.98
N VAL A 172 38.05 -10.38 36.32
CA VAL A 172 37.92 -9.62 37.57
C VAL A 172 37.69 -10.52 38.77
N LEU A 173 36.75 -11.47 38.69
CA LEU A 173 36.41 -12.36 39.80
C LEU A 173 37.52 -13.38 40.11
N GLN A 174 38.37 -13.73 39.12
CA GLN A 174 39.52 -14.61 39.33
C GLN A 174 40.67 -13.97 40.10
N MET A 175 40.65 -12.65 40.33
CA MET A 175 41.69 -11.98 41.09
C MET A 175 41.61 -12.34 42.57
N LYS A 176 42.68 -12.91 43.13
CA LYS A 176 42.74 -13.39 44.53
C LYS A 176 43.18 -12.34 45.56
N PHE A 177 43.03 -11.04 45.27
CA PHE A 177 43.42 -10.00 46.24
C PHE A 177 42.32 -9.78 47.27
N SER A 178 42.72 -9.42 48.49
CA SER A 178 41.85 -8.89 49.54
C SER A 178 42.63 -7.84 50.33
N TYR A 179 42.07 -6.63 50.46
CA TYR A 179 42.66 -5.53 51.23
C TYR A 179 41.71 -5.09 52.34
N TYR A 180 42.12 -5.22 53.59
CA TYR A 180 41.30 -4.81 54.73
C TYR A 180 41.25 -3.28 54.88
N VAL A 181 40.05 -2.72 54.95
CA VAL A 181 39.80 -1.28 55.13
C VAL A 181 39.29 -1.04 56.56
N PRO A 182 40.15 -0.60 57.51
CA PRO A 182 39.83 -0.60 58.94
C PRO A 182 38.63 0.28 59.34
N TYR A 183 38.46 1.43 58.69
CA TYR A 183 37.40 2.39 59.03
C TYR A 183 35.99 1.91 58.67
N LEU A 184 35.87 1.02 57.69
CA LEU A 184 34.60 0.47 57.21
C LEU A 184 34.38 -0.97 57.66
N ASN A 185 35.41 -1.60 58.25
CA ASN A 185 35.42 -3.01 58.63
C ASN A 185 35.05 -3.96 57.46
N ILE A 186 35.65 -3.72 56.28
CA ILE A 186 35.41 -4.52 55.08
C ILE A 186 36.72 -5.05 54.49
N GLU A 187 36.62 -6.15 53.75
CA GLU A 187 37.67 -6.64 52.87
C GLU A 187 37.39 -6.22 51.43
N PHE A 188 38.22 -5.33 50.89
CA PHE A 188 38.14 -4.91 49.50
C PHE A 188 38.72 -6.02 48.59
N ASN A 189 37.84 -6.75 47.91
CA ASN A 189 38.17 -7.92 47.09
C ASN A 189 37.59 -7.83 45.66
N SER A 190 37.61 -8.94 44.94
CA SER A 190 37.27 -9.00 43.51
C SER A 190 35.83 -8.59 43.16
N TRP A 191 34.81 -8.95 43.97
CA TRP A 191 33.42 -8.57 43.66
C TRP A 191 33.16 -7.07 43.89
N ARG A 192 33.85 -6.46 44.87
CA ARG A 192 33.77 -5.01 45.11
C ARG A 192 34.43 -4.22 43.98
N LEU A 193 35.57 -4.70 43.48
CA LEU A 193 36.19 -4.13 42.28
C LEU A 193 35.31 -4.32 41.04
N LEU A 194 34.66 -5.48 40.89
CA LEU A 194 33.70 -5.72 39.81
C LEU A 194 32.55 -4.72 39.84
N ASN A 195 32.05 -4.36 41.02
CA ASN A 195 31.03 -3.33 41.14
C ASN A 195 31.51 -1.94 40.66
N LEU A 196 32.78 -1.57 40.91
CA LEU A 196 33.36 -0.35 40.36
C LEU A 196 33.52 -0.40 38.84
N VAL A 197 33.93 -1.55 38.29
CA VAL A 197 34.02 -1.77 36.84
C VAL A 197 32.63 -1.61 36.19
N PHE A 198 31.59 -2.13 36.84
CA PHE A 198 30.22 -1.98 36.34
C PHE A 198 29.66 -0.56 36.43
N ALA A 199 30.13 0.27 37.37
CA ALA A 199 29.74 1.67 37.48
C ALA A 199 30.36 2.55 36.38
N PHE A 200 31.49 2.16 35.80
CA PHE A 200 32.29 3.00 34.89
C PHE A 200 31.55 3.52 33.64
N PRO A 201 30.70 2.73 32.94
CA PRO A 201 29.95 3.23 31.79
C PRO A 201 29.00 4.40 32.13
N CYS A 202 28.57 4.53 33.40
CA CYS A 202 27.80 5.68 33.86
C CYS A 202 28.64 6.97 33.84
N ALA A 203 29.91 6.90 34.24
CA ALA A 203 30.82 8.04 34.16
C ALA A 203 31.08 8.46 32.69
N LEU A 204 31.31 7.48 31.80
CA LEU A 204 31.47 7.74 30.36
C LEU A 204 30.22 8.38 29.75
N GLY A 205 29.03 7.88 30.12
CA GLY A 205 27.75 8.45 29.68
C GLY A 205 27.55 9.89 30.15
N ALA A 206 27.88 10.21 31.41
CA ALA A 206 27.81 11.56 31.95
C ALA A 206 28.70 12.55 31.18
N VAL A 207 29.95 12.15 30.91
CA VAL A 207 30.91 12.97 30.14
C VAL A 207 30.45 13.11 28.68
N GLY A 208 29.97 12.03 28.06
CA GLY A 208 29.50 12.04 26.68
C GLY A 208 28.32 12.99 26.45
N VAL A 209 27.32 12.97 27.34
CA VAL A 209 26.16 13.87 27.27
C VAL A 209 26.52 15.30 27.64
N TYR A 210 27.45 15.51 28.57
CA TYR A 210 27.93 16.86 28.89
C TYR A 210 28.52 17.55 27.65
N CYS A 211 29.20 16.78 26.79
CA CYS A 211 29.76 17.24 25.53
C CYS A 211 28.76 17.30 24.35
N SER A 212 27.50 16.89 24.53
CA SER A 212 26.48 16.91 23.47
C SER A 212 25.70 18.23 23.44
N TYR A 213 24.98 18.45 22.34
CA TYR A 213 23.97 19.51 22.28
C TYR A 213 22.74 19.13 23.11
N GLU A 214 22.01 20.17 23.52
CA GLU A 214 20.64 20.01 24.01
C GLU A 214 19.71 19.83 22.81
N SER A 215 18.56 19.19 23.02
CA SER A 215 17.57 18.99 21.98
C SER A 215 17.12 20.32 21.35
N PRO A 216 17.20 20.49 20.03
CA PRO A 216 16.70 21.68 19.36
C PRO A 216 15.16 21.76 19.43
N ARG A 217 14.47 20.61 19.50
CA ARG A 217 13.01 20.55 19.69
C ARG A 217 12.60 21.04 21.09
N PHE A 218 13.36 20.68 22.12
CA PHE A 218 13.16 21.19 23.48
C PHE A 218 13.28 22.71 23.55
N LEU A 219 14.36 23.24 22.95
CA LEU A 219 14.64 24.68 22.95
C LEU A 219 13.52 25.46 22.27
N LEU A 220 12.96 24.92 21.17
CA LEU A 220 11.75 25.48 20.54
C LEU A 220 10.53 25.44 21.45
N SER A 221 10.29 24.32 22.16
CA SER A 221 9.11 24.19 23.02
C SER A 221 9.08 25.16 24.21
N ILE A 222 10.24 25.67 24.64
CA ILE A 222 10.35 26.68 25.71
C ILE A 222 10.47 28.11 25.17
N GLY A 223 10.32 28.31 23.85
CA GLY A 223 10.37 29.62 23.18
C GLY A 223 11.77 30.15 22.87
N GLU A 224 12.81 29.31 22.99
CA GLU A 224 14.22 29.67 22.76
C GLU A 224 14.67 29.34 21.32
N GLU A 225 13.94 29.87 20.33
CA GLU A 225 14.14 29.59 18.89
C GLU A 225 15.58 29.86 18.42
N GLN A 226 16.20 30.95 18.88
CA GLN A 226 17.56 31.31 18.48
C GLN A 226 18.59 30.26 18.92
N LYS A 227 18.44 29.70 20.14
CA LYS A 227 19.32 28.63 20.62
C LYS A 227 19.10 27.33 19.86
N ALA A 228 17.85 27.04 19.48
CA ALA A 228 17.53 25.88 18.64
C ALA A 228 18.21 25.98 17.26
N LEU A 229 18.16 27.16 16.62
CA LEU A 229 18.86 27.42 15.37
C LEU A 229 20.39 27.27 15.50
N ASP A 230 20.98 27.77 16.59
CA ASP A 230 22.42 27.63 16.82
C ASP A 230 22.86 26.16 17.00
N VAL A 231 22.00 25.34 17.61
CA VAL A 231 22.20 23.88 17.69
C VAL A 231 22.11 23.25 16.30
N LEU A 232 21.08 23.55 15.51
CA LEU A 232 20.93 23.02 14.14
C LEU A 232 22.11 23.40 13.24
N LYS A 233 22.58 24.65 13.32
CA LYS A 233 23.82 25.11 12.65
C LYS A 233 25.05 24.33 13.10
N GLY A 234 25.14 24.03 14.40
CA GLY A 234 26.17 23.18 14.97
C GLY A 234 26.16 21.76 14.41
N ILE A 235 24.97 21.13 14.32
CA ILE A 235 24.79 19.80 13.75
C ILE A 235 25.17 19.81 12.26
N TYR A 236 24.67 20.79 11.49
CA TYR A 236 24.98 20.98 10.07
C TYR A 236 26.48 21.08 9.82
N SER A 237 27.19 21.93 10.57
CA SER A 237 28.62 22.15 10.38
C SER A 237 29.44 20.88 10.65
N VAL A 238 29.09 20.11 11.70
CA VAL A 238 29.80 18.87 12.04
C VAL A 238 29.49 17.74 11.04
N ASN A 239 28.25 17.66 10.55
CA ASN A 239 27.85 16.64 9.58
C ASN A 239 28.39 16.89 8.18
N THR A 240 28.37 18.14 7.73
CA THR A 240 28.73 18.52 6.35
C THR A 240 30.17 18.99 6.20
N GLY A 241 30.83 19.40 7.29
CA GLY A 241 32.15 20.04 7.28
C GLY A 241 32.14 21.49 6.78
N ARG A 242 30.96 22.08 6.52
CA ARG A 242 30.77 23.47 6.04
C ARG A 242 30.64 24.46 7.20
N SER A 243 30.70 25.76 6.91
CA SER A 243 30.56 26.80 7.94
C SER A 243 29.13 26.81 8.49
N LYS A 244 28.97 27.25 9.75
CA LYS A 244 27.64 27.49 10.35
C LYS A 244 26.84 28.55 9.59
N ASP A 245 27.53 29.48 8.91
CA ASP A 245 26.93 30.56 8.14
C ASP A 245 26.32 30.09 6.81
N ASP A 246 26.70 28.89 6.35
CA ASP A 246 26.18 28.25 5.14
C ASP A 246 24.84 27.54 5.38
N TYR A 247 24.35 27.52 6.62
CA TYR A 247 23.05 26.96 6.96
C TYR A 247 21.93 27.95 6.64
N GLU A 248 21.03 27.57 5.72
CA GLU A 248 20.13 28.48 5.02
C GLU A 248 18.83 28.85 5.79
N VAL A 249 18.65 28.30 7.01
CA VAL A 249 17.43 28.48 7.82
C VAL A 249 17.59 29.61 8.86
N PHE A 250 16.69 30.59 8.83
CA PHE A 250 16.69 31.76 9.73
C PHE A 250 15.57 31.77 10.78
N SER A 251 14.47 31.05 10.56
CA SER A 251 13.36 30.93 11.52
C SER A 251 12.67 29.57 11.38
N LEU A 252 12.08 29.08 12.48
CA LEU A 252 11.49 27.75 12.61
C LEU A 252 10.00 27.85 12.91
N VAL A 253 9.18 27.12 12.14
CA VAL A 253 7.74 26.95 12.41
C VAL A 253 7.54 25.70 13.25
N PHE A 254 6.83 25.83 14.37
CA PHE A 254 6.55 24.75 15.32
C PHE A 254 5.03 24.48 15.38
N ASP A 255 4.57 23.42 14.71
CA ASP A 255 3.15 23.09 14.47
C ASP A 255 2.47 22.30 15.61
N GLU A 256 3.02 22.26 16.83
CA GLU A 256 2.39 21.56 17.96
C GLU A 256 1.65 22.54 18.89
N ASP A 257 0.33 22.34 19.04
CA ASP A 257 -0.52 23.02 20.03
C ASP A 257 0.07 22.84 21.43
N THR A 258 0.72 23.90 21.93
CA THR A 258 1.17 23.94 23.33
C THR A 258 -0.06 24.08 24.22
N GLY A 259 -0.53 22.94 24.73
CA GLY A 259 -1.59 22.89 25.73
C GLY A 259 -1.30 23.88 26.88
N LYS A 260 -2.32 24.61 27.32
CA LYS A 260 -2.20 25.67 28.34
C LYS A 260 -1.40 25.19 29.56
N PRO A 261 -0.47 26.01 30.09
CA PRO A 261 0.30 25.65 31.28
C PRO A 261 -0.63 25.40 32.46
N SER A 262 -0.61 24.18 33.01
CA SER A 262 -1.37 23.83 34.21
C SER A 262 -0.60 24.32 35.45
N ASN A 263 -1.30 25.02 36.36
CA ASN A 263 -0.68 25.57 37.56
C ASN A 263 -0.60 24.50 38.66
N GLY A 264 0.60 23.95 38.86
CA GLY A 264 0.97 23.16 40.04
C GLY A 264 1.27 21.68 39.75
N PHE A 265 2.28 21.14 40.45
CA PHE A 265 2.84 19.79 40.28
C PHE A 265 1.79 18.68 40.22
N TRP A 266 0.86 18.67 41.17
CA TRP A 266 -0.20 17.65 41.25
C TRP A 266 -1.28 17.82 40.17
N SER A 267 -1.59 19.05 39.75
CA SER A 267 -2.58 19.31 38.70
C SER A 267 -2.08 18.87 37.32
N SER A 268 -0.78 19.08 37.06
CA SER A 268 -0.11 18.64 35.83
C SER A 268 -0.08 17.12 35.73
N ILE A 269 0.27 16.42 36.81
CA ILE A 269 0.26 14.95 36.85
C ILE A 269 -1.16 14.42 36.64
N MET A 270 -2.16 14.99 37.33
CA MET A 270 -3.54 14.54 37.21
C MET A 270 -4.10 14.76 35.80
N SER A 271 -3.77 15.88 35.13
CA SER A 271 -4.21 16.15 33.76
C SER A 271 -3.67 15.17 32.71
N GLN A 272 -2.50 14.58 32.95
CA GLN A 272 -1.85 13.66 32.01
C GLN A 272 -2.13 12.18 32.33
N THR A 273 -2.32 11.82 33.60
CA THR A 273 -2.54 10.42 34.03
C THR A 273 -4.02 10.02 34.01
N VAL A 274 -4.94 10.92 34.36
CA VAL A 274 -6.38 10.59 34.44
C VAL A 274 -6.98 10.19 33.08
N PRO A 275 -6.60 10.78 31.93
CA PRO A 275 -7.11 10.34 30.62
C PRO A 275 -6.79 8.87 30.28
N LEU A 276 -5.65 8.35 30.76
CA LEU A 276 -5.24 6.96 30.54
C LEU A 276 -6.05 5.95 31.36
N LEU A 277 -6.70 6.42 32.42
CA LEU A 277 -7.58 5.61 33.28
C LEU A 277 -9.06 5.73 32.90
N LYS A 278 -9.37 6.38 31.76
CA LYS A 278 -10.73 6.58 31.26
C LYS A 278 -10.89 6.04 29.82
N PRO A 279 -12.10 5.63 29.40
CA PRO A 279 -12.38 5.27 28.02
C PRO A 279 -12.12 6.45 27.06
N PRO A 280 -11.63 6.21 25.83
CA PRO A 280 -11.36 4.90 25.22
C PRO A 280 -10.00 4.27 25.58
N LEU A 281 -9.05 5.05 26.14
CA LEU A 281 -7.64 4.65 26.33
C LEU A 281 -7.41 3.60 27.43
N LEU A 282 -8.33 3.49 28.40
CA LEU A 282 -8.24 2.54 29.52
C LEU A 282 -8.01 1.09 29.07
N LYS A 283 -8.67 0.65 27.99
CA LYS A 283 -8.54 -0.72 27.48
C LYS A 283 -7.12 -1.01 27.01
N ASP A 284 -6.53 -0.07 26.28
CA ASP A 284 -5.19 -0.20 25.72
C ASP A 284 -4.12 -0.08 26.81
N THR A 285 -4.33 0.81 27.79
CA THR A 285 -3.46 0.93 28.98
C THR A 285 -3.45 -0.35 29.81
N LEU A 286 -4.60 -0.98 30.05
CA LEU A 286 -4.68 -2.24 30.77
C LEU A 286 -4.04 -3.40 30.00
N LEU A 287 -4.29 -3.48 28.69
CA LEU A 287 -3.77 -4.56 27.84
C LEU A 287 -2.25 -4.50 27.71
N LEU A 288 -1.68 -3.33 27.41
CA LEU A 288 -0.23 -3.17 27.30
C LEU A 288 0.47 -3.35 28.66
N SER A 289 -0.12 -2.85 29.75
CA SER A 289 0.42 -3.11 31.11
C SER A 289 0.46 -4.60 31.42
N THR A 290 -0.57 -5.36 31.02
CA THR A 290 -0.63 -6.81 31.21
C THR A 290 0.46 -7.53 30.41
N LEU A 291 0.69 -7.16 29.16
CA LEU A 291 1.75 -7.76 28.35
C LEU A 291 3.15 -7.45 28.88
N PHE A 292 3.38 -6.22 29.34
CA PHE A 292 4.63 -5.89 30.03
C PHE A 292 4.79 -6.69 31.32
N ILE A 293 3.74 -6.87 32.14
CA ILE A 293 3.78 -7.75 33.32
C ILE A 293 4.20 -9.16 32.91
N VAL A 294 3.60 -9.73 31.87
CA VAL A 294 3.88 -11.11 31.45
C VAL A 294 5.33 -11.28 31.00
N VAL A 295 5.89 -10.36 30.21
CA VAL A 295 7.29 -10.46 29.77
C VAL A 295 8.26 -10.21 30.93
N TYR A 296 8.02 -9.19 31.74
CA TYR A 296 8.90 -8.83 32.87
C TYR A 296 8.83 -9.81 34.04
N PHE A 297 7.68 -10.41 34.30
CA PHE A 297 7.53 -11.45 35.30
C PHE A 297 7.99 -12.81 34.75
N GLY A 298 7.65 -13.11 33.49
CA GLY A 298 7.93 -14.38 32.83
C GLY A 298 9.41 -14.65 32.58
N ILE A 299 10.14 -13.66 32.05
CA ILE A 299 11.48 -13.87 31.47
C ILE A 299 12.59 -13.17 32.28
N ASN A 300 12.35 -11.97 32.80
CA ASN A 300 13.39 -11.19 33.49
C ASN A 300 14.00 -11.91 34.72
N PRO A 301 13.22 -12.66 35.53
CA PRO A 301 13.78 -13.46 36.61
C PRO A 301 14.82 -14.48 36.14
N PHE A 302 14.59 -15.13 34.99
CA PHE A 302 15.53 -16.09 34.42
C PHE A 302 16.80 -15.41 33.91
N LEU A 303 16.69 -14.20 33.34
CA LEU A 303 17.87 -13.40 32.97
C LEU A 303 18.70 -12.99 34.18
N THR A 304 18.03 -12.57 35.27
CA THR A 304 18.71 -12.17 36.52
C THR A 304 19.43 -13.36 37.17
N TRP A 305 18.84 -14.55 37.12
CA TRP A 305 19.44 -15.77 37.68
C TRP A 305 20.21 -16.61 36.67
N LEU A 306 20.37 -16.16 35.43
CA LEU A 306 21.06 -16.91 34.38
C LEU A 306 22.52 -17.24 34.75
N PRO A 307 23.32 -16.32 35.33
CA PRO A 307 24.67 -16.66 35.81
C PRO A 307 24.68 -17.79 36.84
N TYR A 308 23.71 -17.79 37.77
CA TYR A 308 23.55 -18.82 38.79
C TYR A 308 23.15 -20.17 38.17
N ILE A 309 22.19 -20.17 37.24
CA ILE A 309 21.74 -21.38 36.55
C ILE A 309 22.89 -21.97 35.73
N ALA A 310 23.61 -21.14 34.97
CA ALA A 310 24.74 -21.58 34.16
C ALA A 310 25.89 -22.13 35.03
N ASP A 311 26.20 -21.49 36.17
CA ASP A 311 27.21 -21.98 37.11
C ASP A 311 26.88 -23.38 37.64
N ALA A 312 25.63 -23.57 38.09
CA ALA A 312 25.16 -24.86 38.60
C ALA A 312 25.17 -25.98 37.54
N VAL A 313 24.77 -25.65 36.30
CA VAL A 313 24.82 -26.60 35.17
C VAL A 313 26.26 -26.98 34.84
N MET A 314 27.18 -26.02 34.75
CA MET A 314 28.58 -26.31 34.40
C MET A 314 29.30 -27.12 35.47
N LYS A 315 29.10 -26.79 36.75
CA LYS A 315 29.66 -27.57 37.86
C LYS A 315 29.14 -29.01 37.88
N SER A 316 27.91 -29.23 37.42
CA SER A 316 27.31 -30.56 37.32
C SER A 316 27.83 -31.34 36.10
N ILE A 317 28.01 -30.68 34.94
CA ILE A 317 28.57 -31.32 33.72
C ILE A 317 29.99 -31.83 33.95
N GLU A 318 30.82 -31.10 34.69
CA GLU A 318 32.17 -31.55 35.03
C GLU A 318 32.18 -32.85 35.87
N LYS A 319 31.04 -33.24 36.46
CA LYS A 319 30.91 -34.36 37.40
C LYS A 319 29.95 -35.49 36.95
N ALA A 320 29.09 -35.30 35.94
CA ALA A 320 27.92 -36.15 35.71
C ALA A 320 27.90 -36.98 34.40
N ASP A 321 27.03 -38.01 34.40
CA ASP A 321 26.71 -38.95 33.32
C ASP A 321 25.66 -38.37 32.34
N ASP A 322 25.64 -38.82 31.08
CA ASP A 322 24.99 -38.14 29.92
C ASP A 322 23.43 -38.03 29.93
N HIS A 323 22.76 -38.45 31.00
CA HIS A 323 21.28 -38.65 31.04
C HIS A 323 20.51 -37.81 32.09
N LEU A 324 21.06 -36.69 32.57
CA LEU A 324 20.39 -35.83 33.55
C LEU A 324 19.61 -34.65 32.92
N SER A 325 18.51 -34.23 33.54
CA SER A 325 17.80 -32.99 33.18
C SER A 325 18.42 -31.75 33.86
N ILE A 326 18.01 -30.54 33.44
CA ILE A 326 18.47 -29.28 34.08
C ILE A 326 18.06 -29.20 35.56
N CYS A 327 16.87 -29.66 35.92
CA CYS A 327 16.42 -29.64 37.31
C CYS A 327 17.21 -30.63 38.18
N ASP A 328 17.62 -31.78 37.62
CA ASP A 328 18.48 -32.74 38.33
C ASP A 328 19.87 -32.15 38.60
N MET A 329 20.44 -31.44 37.63
CA MET A 329 21.72 -30.73 37.79
C MET A 329 21.63 -29.62 38.85
N LEU A 330 20.58 -28.78 38.81
CA LEU A 330 20.37 -27.73 39.81
C LEU A 330 20.21 -28.29 41.23
N ARG A 331 19.49 -29.41 41.38
CA ARG A 331 19.29 -30.09 42.66
C ARG A 331 20.58 -30.72 43.18
N SER A 332 21.40 -31.30 42.29
CA SER A 332 22.73 -31.82 42.60
C SER A 332 23.67 -30.71 43.11
N ALA A 333 23.77 -29.61 42.36
CA ALA A 333 24.59 -28.46 42.75
C ALA A 333 24.14 -27.84 44.08
N HIS A 334 22.84 -27.82 44.35
CA HIS A 334 22.32 -27.32 45.63
C HIS A 334 22.63 -28.25 46.81
N ASN A 335 22.47 -29.57 46.66
CA ASN A 335 22.74 -30.53 47.73
C ASN A 335 24.23 -30.60 48.09
N GLU A 336 25.14 -30.40 47.13
CA GLU A 336 26.58 -30.30 47.39
C GLU A 336 26.97 -29.00 48.13
N SER A 337 26.29 -27.89 47.84
CA SER A 337 26.55 -26.60 48.51
C SER A 337 26.29 -26.60 50.03
N VAL A 338 25.61 -27.65 50.53
CA VAL A 338 25.33 -27.87 51.95
C VAL A 338 26.44 -28.69 52.65
N SER A 339 27.30 -29.41 51.91
CA SER A 339 28.28 -30.35 52.50
C SER A 339 29.76 -29.95 52.38
N GLU A 340 30.16 -29.05 51.47
CA GLU A 340 31.56 -28.63 51.31
C GLU A 340 31.78 -27.10 51.41
N ASN A 341 32.98 -26.72 51.85
CA ASN A 341 33.42 -25.34 52.10
C ASN A 341 33.01 -24.37 50.97
N HIS A 342 32.36 -23.29 51.37
CA HIS A 342 31.79 -22.20 50.57
C HIS A 342 32.75 -21.55 49.54
N ASP A 343 32.88 -22.14 48.36
CA ASP A 343 33.46 -21.45 47.20
C ASP A 343 32.35 -20.72 46.41
N CYS A 344 32.18 -19.42 46.69
CA CYS A 344 31.25 -18.54 45.96
C CYS A 344 31.82 -18.00 44.64
N SER A 345 32.92 -18.56 44.13
CA SER A 345 33.42 -18.18 42.82
C SER A 345 32.50 -18.71 41.70
N LEU A 346 32.19 -17.83 40.75
CA LEU A 346 31.44 -18.18 39.54
C LEU A 346 32.37 -18.90 38.55
N ASN A 347 31.92 -20.04 38.01
CA ASN A 347 32.66 -20.82 37.02
C ASN A 347 32.91 -19.97 35.76
N SER A 348 34.16 -19.95 35.30
CA SER A 348 34.57 -19.10 34.18
C SER A 348 34.00 -19.57 32.84
N PHE A 349 33.83 -20.89 32.66
CA PHE A 349 33.19 -21.46 31.49
C PHE A 349 31.68 -21.14 31.48
N ALA A 350 31.03 -21.14 32.65
CA ALA A 350 29.64 -20.69 32.78
C ALA A 350 29.47 -19.23 32.33
N MET A 351 30.39 -18.32 32.68
CA MET A 351 30.32 -16.92 32.25
C MET A 351 30.54 -16.76 30.74
N VAL A 352 31.37 -17.60 30.11
CA VAL A 352 31.50 -17.65 28.64
C VAL A 352 30.17 -18.06 28.01
N THR A 353 29.47 -19.04 28.57
CA THR A 353 28.15 -19.45 28.09
C THR A 353 27.11 -18.36 28.23
N VAL A 354 27.08 -17.64 29.37
CA VAL A 354 26.18 -16.49 29.56
C VAL A 354 26.45 -15.39 28.51
N CYS A 355 27.72 -15.13 28.20
CA CYS A 355 28.11 -14.20 27.13
C CYS A 355 27.61 -14.68 25.76
N ALA A 356 27.87 -15.94 25.40
CA ALA A 356 27.46 -16.51 24.13
C ALA A 356 25.93 -16.44 23.93
N ILE A 357 25.16 -16.79 24.95
CA ILE A 357 23.69 -16.71 24.95
C ILE A 357 23.26 -15.25 24.72
N SER A 358 23.84 -14.30 25.45
CA SER A 358 23.46 -12.88 25.36
C SER A 358 23.77 -12.27 23.98
N ILE A 359 24.96 -12.57 23.42
CA ILE A 359 25.35 -12.09 22.08
C ILE A 359 24.46 -12.73 21.00
N MET A 360 24.14 -14.02 21.12
CA MET A 360 23.25 -14.69 20.19
C MET A 360 21.83 -14.09 20.22
N ILE A 361 21.30 -13.79 21.40
CA ILE A 361 20.00 -13.12 21.53
C ILE A 361 20.06 -11.69 20.94
N ALA A 362 21.16 -10.95 21.13
CA ALA A 362 21.33 -9.63 20.52
C ALA A 362 21.42 -9.69 18.98
N ALA A 363 22.10 -10.69 18.44
CA ALA A 363 22.16 -10.93 16.99
C ALA A 363 20.77 -11.31 16.45
N LEU A 364 20.05 -12.20 17.15
CA LEU A 364 18.68 -12.56 16.82
C LEU A 364 17.74 -11.35 16.90
N ASN A 365 17.89 -10.46 17.89
CA ASN A 365 17.14 -9.21 17.96
C ASN A 365 17.36 -8.34 16.73
N THR A 366 18.59 -8.28 16.24
CA THR A 366 18.95 -7.49 15.04
C THR A 366 18.30 -8.08 13.79
N VAL A 367 18.34 -9.41 13.63
CA VAL A 367 17.68 -10.11 12.51
C VAL A 367 16.16 -9.99 12.58
N LEU A 368 15.55 -10.19 13.75
CA LEU A 368 14.11 -10.03 13.89
C LEU A 368 13.68 -8.57 13.68
N SER A 369 14.50 -7.60 14.12
CA SER A 369 14.22 -6.18 13.90
C SER A 369 14.37 -5.75 12.43
N THR A 370 15.22 -6.39 11.63
CA THR A 370 15.30 -6.13 10.17
C THR A 370 14.17 -6.82 9.40
N VAL A 371 13.74 -8.00 9.86
CA VAL A 371 12.69 -8.79 9.23
C VAL A 371 11.27 -8.37 9.69
N ILE A 372 11.19 -7.48 10.68
CA ILE A 372 9.94 -7.01 11.29
C ILE A 372 8.94 -6.41 10.30
N ASN A 373 9.45 -5.77 9.24
CA ASN A 373 8.64 -5.11 8.22
C ASN A 373 8.02 -6.12 7.23
N TYR A 374 8.57 -7.34 7.14
CA TYR A 374 8.06 -8.42 6.30
C TYR A 374 7.01 -9.29 7.02
N ILE A 375 7.27 -9.61 8.30
CA ILE A 375 6.42 -10.54 9.08
C ILE A 375 5.29 -9.79 9.81
N GLY A 376 5.49 -8.51 10.09
CA GLY A 376 4.57 -7.67 10.84
C GLY A 376 4.80 -7.74 12.35
N ARG A 377 4.85 -6.56 12.99
CA ARG A 377 5.18 -6.35 14.41
C ARG A 377 4.36 -7.20 15.38
N LYS A 378 3.04 -7.26 15.18
CA LYS A 378 2.12 -8.04 16.04
C LYS A 378 2.37 -9.54 15.93
N ARG A 379 2.57 -10.03 14.70
CA ARG A 379 2.79 -11.45 14.40
C ARG A 379 4.14 -11.90 14.94
N MET A 380 5.20 -11.11 14.77
CA MET A 380 6.50 -11.39 15.38
C MET A 380 6.40 -11.50 16.91
N MET A 381 5.75 -10.54 17.56
CA MET A 381 5.62 -10.52 19.01
C MET A 381 4.86 -11.76 19.54
N VAL A 382 3.72 -12.08 18.91
CA VAL A 382 2.93 -13.27 19.25
C VAL A 382 3.74 -14.55 19.02
N SER A 383 4.39 -14.69 17.85
CA SER A 383 5.16 -15.89 17.50
C SER A 383 6.33 -16.10 18.45
N VAL A 384 7.12 -15.07 18.72
CA VAL A 384 8.25 -15.15 19.67
C VAL A 384 7.72 -15.53 21.06
N GLN A 385 6.63 -14.92 21.51
CA GLN A 385 6.05 -15.21 22.83
C GLN A 385 5.49 -16.63 22.96
N LEU A 386 4.85 -17.17 21.91
CA LEU A 386 4.34 -18.55 21.91
C LEU A 386 5.46 -19.59 21.82
N ILE A 387 6.45 -19.38 20.94
CA ILE A 387 7.59 -20.29 20.78
C ILE A 387 8.40 -20.36 22.08
N THR A 388 8.66 -19.22 22.69
CA THR A 388 9.40 -19.14 23.96
C THR A 388 8.58 -19.78 25.09
N GLY A 389 7.28 -19.53 25.18
CA GLY A 389 6.39 -20.18 26.16
C GLY A 389 6.36 -21.71 26.05
N ILE A 390 6.25 -22.25 24.83
CA ILE A 390 6.31 -23.70 24.58
C ILE A 390 7.68 -24.26 24.97
N ALA A 391 8.77 -23.58 24.58
CA ALA A 391 10.11 -23.99 24.94
C ALA A 391 10.28 -24.04 26.47
N GLY A 392 9.74 -23.07 27.21
CA GLY A 392 9.71 -23.06 28.67
C GLY A 392 9.03 -24.28 29.28
N LEU A 393 7.89 -24.70 28.73
CA LEU A 393 7.19 -25.93 29.14
C LEU A 393 7.97 -27.22 28.81
N CYS A 394 8.79 -27.19 27.75
CA CYS A 394 9.59 -28.33 27.32
C CYS A 394 10.90 -28.51 28.09
N VAL A 395 11.41 -27.47 28.80
CA VAL A 395 12.71 -27.54 29.52
C VAL A 395 12.77 -28.72 30.49
N SER A 396 11.71 -28.94 31.27
CA SER A 396 11.66 -30.00 32.30
C SER A 396 11.13 -31.34 31.78
N LEU A 397 10.64 -31.41 30.54
CA LEU A 397 10.09 -32.64 29.94
C LEU A 397 11.18 -33.49 29.27
N VAL A 398 12.38 -32.94 29.13
CA VAL A 398 13.47 -33.53 28.37
C VAL A 398 14.52 -34.08 29.34
N SER A 399 14.85 -35.37 29.21
CA SER A 399 15.84 -36.04 30.06
C SER A 399 17.29 -35.82 29.61
N SER A 400 17.53 -35.03 28.57
CA SER A 400 18.86 -34.66 28.08
C SER A 400 19.22 -33.23 28.49
N TRP A 401 20.34 -33.05 29.19
CA TRP A 401 20.81 -31.74 29.63
C TRP A 401 21.08 -30.77 28.47
N MET A 402 21.60 -31.27 27.34
CA MET A 402 21.92 -30.47 26.16
C MET A 402 20.66 -29.95 25.49
N LEU A 403 19.67 -30.81 25.29
CA LEU A 403 18.39 -30.42 24.68
C LEU A 403 17.56 -29.53 25.63
N SER A 404 17.60 -29.80 26.95
CA SER A 404 17.01 -28.92 27.97
C SER A 404 17.64 -27.53 27.94
N SER A 405 18.96 -27.43 27.72
CA SER A 405 19.68 -26.15 27.63
C SER A 405 19.29 -25.36 26.38
N ILE A 406 19.05 -26.04 25.26
CA ILE A 406 18.52 -25.40 24.04
C ILE A 406 17.12 -24.83 24.30
N PHE A 407 16.23 -25.60 24.93
CA PHE A 407 14.90 -25.10 25.29
C PHE A 407 14.94 -23.93 26.28
N LEU A 408 15.86 -23.94 27.25
CA LEU A 408 16.08 -22.82 28.17
C LEU A 408 16.54 -21.55 27.42
N ILE A 409 17.45 -21.69 26.46
CA ILE A 409 17.91 -20.58 25.61
C ILE A 409 16.75 -20.01 24.79
N ILE A 410 15.96 -20.88 24.15
CA ILE A 410 14.78 -20.45 23.37
C ILE A 410 13.78 -19.77 24.29
N PHE A 411 13.55 -20.26 25.51
CA PHE A 411 12.66 -19.62 26.47
C PHE A 411 13.15 -18.22 26.87
N ILE A 412 14.44 -18.06 27.18
CA ILE A 412 15.05 -16.77 27.54
C ILE A 412 15.01 -15.76 26.38
N ALA A 413 14.99 -16.23 25.12
CA ALA A 413 14.79 -15.37 23.94
C ALA A 413 13.43 -14.64 23.96
N GLY A 414 12.51 -14.96 24.88
CA GLY A 414 11.28 -14.20 25.11
C GLY A 414 11.51 -12.74 25.50
N VAL A 415 12.72 -12.39 25.95
CA VAL A 415 13.13 -10.99 26.22
C VAL A 415 13.01 -10.09 25.00
N LEU A 416 13.10 -10.65 23.79
CA LEU A 416 12.97 -9.91 22.52
C LEU A 416 11.60 -9.22 22.40
N ASN A 417 10.56 -9.76 23.05
CA ASN A 417 9.24 -9.14 23.09
C ASN A 417 9.20 -7.80 23.82
N PHE A 418 10.17 -7.50 24.68
CA PHE A 418 10.27 -6.17 25.30
C PHE A 418 10.37 -5.07 24.24
N GLY A 419 11.19 -5.27 23.20
CA GLY A 419 11.35 -4.33 22.09
C GLY A 419 10.03 -4.15 21.34
N PHE A 420 9.37 -5.26 20.98
CA PHE A 420 8.11 -5.22 20.24
C PHE A 420 6.97 -4.55 21.03
N ILE A 421 6.76 -4.90 22.32
CA ILE A 421 5.72 -4.29 23.16
C ILE A 421 5.98 -2.79 23.35
N SER A 422 7.24 -2.39 23.50
CA SER A 422 7.62 -0.97 23.63
C SER A 422 7.27 -0.17 22.37
N THR A 423 7.43 -0.75 21.16
CA THR A 423 6.99 -0.09 19.93
C THR A 423 5.46 0.05 19.85
N PHE A 424 4.69 -0.95 20.29
CA PHE A 424 3.23 -0.85 20.37
C PHE A 424 2.76 0.21 21.37
N ALA A 425 3.43 0.35 22.51
CA ALA A 425 3.08 1.36 23.50
C ALA A 425 3.29 2.79 22.98
N VAL A 426 4.26 3.02 22.09
CA VAL A 426 4.48 4.33 21.46
C VAL A 426 3.42 4.64 20.40
N ASP A 427 2.90 3.63 19.70
CA ASP A 427 1.96 3.82 18.59
C ASP A 427 0.50 3.91 19.04
N VAL A 428 0.12 3.20 20.11
CA VAL A 428 -1.28 3.10 20.55
C VAL A 428 -1.78 4.34 21.29
N PHE A 429 -0.92 5.04 22.03
CA PHE A 429 -1.34 6.22 22.78
C PHE A 429 -1.11 7.52 21.98
N PRO A 430 -2.09 8.45 21.95
CA PRO A 430 -1.97 9.72 21.23
C PRO A 430 -0.91 10.63 21.86
N THR A 431 -0.28 11.49 21.05
CA THR A 431 0.96 12.24 21.41
C THR A 431 0.91 12.97 22.75
N TYR A 432 -0.21 13.60 23.11
CA TYR A 432 -0.34 14.41 24.33
C TYR A 432 -0.38 13.59 25.65
N VAL A 433 -0.55 12.26 25.58
CA VAL A 433 -0.46 11.34 26.74
C VAL A 433 0.53 10.19 26.53
N LYS A 434 1.13 10.10 25.33
CA LYS A 434 2.01 9.01 24.87
C LYS A 434 3.17 8.72 25.82
N ALA A 435 3.91 9.76 26.23
CA ALA A 435 5.05 9.60 27.13
C ALA A 435 4.64 9.07 28.51
N MET A 436 3.55 9.61 29.08
CA MET A 436 3.03 9.18 30.37
C MET A 436 2.52 7.73 30.33
N ALA A 437 1.85 7.34 29.24
CA ALA A 437 1.32 5.99 29.05
C ALA A 437 2.44 4.94 28.97
N VAL A 438 3.48 5.20 28.18
CA VAL A 438 4.66 4.34 28.08
C VAL A 438 5.33 4.18 29.45
N CYS A 439 5.54 5.28 30.19
CA CYS A 439 6.11 5.27 31.53
C CYS A 439 5.31 4.41 32.51
N ILE A 440 3.97 4.54 32.53
CA ILE A 440 3.10 3.77 33.42
C ILE A 440 3.16 2.28 33.07
N THR A 441 3.03 1.92 31.80
CA THR A 441 3.05 0.52 31.36
C THR A 441 4.39 -0.17 31.68
N LEU A 442 5.51 0.55 31.57
CA LEU A 442 6.84 0.05 31.91
C LEU A 442 7.06 -0.04 33.42
N MET A 443 6.55 0.92 34.19
CA MET A 443 6.63 0.92 35.66
C MET A 443 5.91 -0.31 36.22
N VAL A 444 4.71 -0.60 35.73
CA VAL A 444 3.92 -1.78 36.12
C VAL A 444 4.64 -3.07 35.75
N GLY A 445 5.22 -3.16 34.54
CA GLY A 445 6.05 -4.30 34.13
C GLY A 445 7.28 -4.51 35.02
N ARG A 446 8.07 -3.46 35.28
CA ARG A 446 9.26 -3.57 36.15
C ARG A 446 8.90 -3.95 37.59
N GLY A 447 7.74 -3.53 38.08
CA GLY A 447 7.20 -3.94 39.37
C GLY A 447 6.97 -5.44 39.47
N SER A 448 6.51 -6.08 38.39
CA SER A 448 6.29 -7.52 38.40
C SER A 448 7.60 -8.31 38.48
N SER A 449 8.71 -7.81 37.90
CA SER A 449 10.02 -8.49 37.98
C SER A 449 10.51 -8.67 39.41
N VAL A 450 10.26 -7.73 40.32
CA VAL A 450 10.67 -7.86 41.73
C VAL A 450 10.06 -9.10 42.36
N PHE A 451 8.75 -9.32 42.14
CA PHE A 451 8.06 -10.51 42.62
C PHE A 451 8.56 -11.76 41.90
N GLY A 452 8.70 -11.71 40.57
CA GLY A 452 9.17 -12.83 39.76
C GLY A 452 10.57 -13.32 40.15
N ILE A 453 11.52 -12.43 40.42
CA ILE A 453 12.90 -12.75 40.81
C ILE A 453 12.92 -13.55 42.12
N ASN A 454 12.10 -13.15 43.09
CA ASN A 454 12.01 -13.80 44.39
C ASN A 454 11.29 -15.16 44.29
N ILE A 455 10.16 -15.20 43.56
CA ILE A 455 9.39 -16.43 43.34
C ILE A 455 10.24 -17.46 42.58
N LEU A 456 10.89 -17.06 41.48
CA LEU A 456 11.70 -17.98 40.68
C LEU A 456 12.86 -18.54 41.50
N LYS A 457 13.61 -17.72 42.25
CA LYS A 457 14.73 -18.20 43.06
C LYS A 457 14.27 -19.26 44.06
N HIS A 458 13.11 -19.06 44.69
CA HIS A 458 12.52 -20.04 45.59
C HIS A 458 12.13 -21.33 44.84
N MET A 459 11.39 -21.22 43.73
CA MET A 459 10.95 -22.38 42.97
C MET A 459 12.12 -23.17 42.35
N LEU A 460 13.17 -22.53 41.86
CA LEU A 460 14.35 -23.25 41.34
C LEU A 460 15.04 -24.13 42.38
N VAL A 461 14.94 -23.76 43.66
CA VAL A 461 15.55 -24.51 44.77
C VAL A 461 14.64 -25.63 45.26
N TYR A 462 13.34 -25.36 45.42
CA TYR A 462 12.42 -26.30 46.06
C TYR A 462 11.54 -27.09 45.08
N ASP A 463 11.12 -26.49 43.96
CA ASP A 463 10.13 -27.03 43.01
C ASP A 463 10.48 -26.64 41.55
N CYS A 464 11.66 -27.06 41.08
CA CYS A 464 12.26 -26.59 39.82
C CYS A 464 11.37 -26.84 38.59
N GLU A 465 10.77 -28.02 38.50
CA GLU A 465 9.92 -28.41 37.38
C GLU A 465 8.67 -27.51 37.30
N ASN A 466 8.05 -27.25 38.45
CA ASN A 466 6.90 -26.35 38.54
C ASN A 466 7.27 -24.91 38.20
N ALA A 467 8.53 -24.48 38.41
CA ALA A 467 9.00 -23.17 37.98
C ALA A 467 8.86 -23.03 36.45
N PHE A 468 9.39 -24.00 35.70
CA PHE A 468 9.32 -23.97 34.24
C PHE A 468 7.90 -24.09 33.71
N TYR A 469 7.03 -24.91 34.32
CA TYR A 469 5.62 -24.97 33.96
C TYR A 469 4.87 -23.66 34.21
N PHE A 470 5.10 -23.03 35.37
CA PHE A 470 4.41 -21.80 35.73
C PHE A 470 4.86 -20.62 34.86
N PHE A 471 6.16 -20.37 34.75
CA PHE A 471 6.68 -19.25 33.98
C PHE A 471 6.56 -19.48 32.46
N GLY A 472 6.74 -20.72 31.98
CA GLY A 472 6.50 -21.10 30.58
C GLY A 472 5.02 -20.97 30.18
N GLY A 473 4.11 -21.45 31.04
CA GLY A 473 2.66 -21.30 30.83
C GLY A 473 2.21 -19.84 30.85
N LEU A 474 2.70 -19.03 31.79
CA LEU A 474 2.43 -17.59 31.82
C LEU A 474 2.90 -16.90 30.54
N THR A 475 4.11 -17.24 30.07
CA THR A 475 4.69 -16.70 28.83
C THR A 475 3.82 -17.07 27.63
N PHE A 476 3.37 -18.33 27.53
CA PHE A 476 2.47 -18.81 26.49
C PHE A 476 1.12 -18.07 26.50
N VAL A 477 0.51 -17.90 27.67
CA VAL A 477 -0.73 -17.12 27.83
C VAL A 477 -0.52 -15.67 27.44
N GLY A 478 0.66 -15.09 27.68
CA GLY A 478 1.04 -13.78 27.15
C GLY A 478 0.97 -13.69 25.63
N GLY A 479 1.38 -14.74 24.92
CA GLY A 479 1.24 -14.84 23.47
C GLY A 479 -0.23 -14.87 23.03
N LEU A 480 -1.10 -15.50 23.81
CA LEU A 480 -2.55 -15.50 23.57
C LEU A 480 -3.18 -14.11 23.84
N ILE A 481 -2.78 -13.45 24.92
CA ILE A 481 -3.25 -12.09 25.25
C ILE A 481 -2.76 -11.08 24.20
N ALA A 482 -1.56 -11.27 23.65
CA ALA A 482 -0.99 -10.41 22.62
C ALA A 482 -1.82 -10.33 21.32
N PHE A 483 -2.67 -11.33 21.05
CA PHE A 483 -3.62 -11.25 19.92
C PHE A 483 -4.66 -10.12 20.09
N LEU A 484 -4.89 -9.66 21.32
CA LEU A 484 -5.86 -8.60 21.63
C LEU A 484 -5.34 -7.20 21.29
N LEU A 485 -4.05 -7.03 20.96
CA LEU A 485 -3.50 -5.71 20.61
C LEU A 485 -4.13 -5.15 19.32
N PRO A 486 -4.52 -3.86 19.30
CA PRO A 486 -5.06 -3.20 18.11
C PRO A 486 -3.98 -2.98 17.04
N VAL A 487 -4.39 -2.96 15.77
CA VAL A 487 -3.55 -2.53 14.63
C VAL A 487 -3.80 -1.03 14.46
N VAL A 488 -2.82 -0.19 14.81
CA VAL A 488 -2.98 1.28 14.78
C VAL A 488 -2.49 1.83 13.44
N LEU A 489 -3.38 2.54 12.74
CA LEU A 489 -3.08 3.45 11.63
C LEU A 489 -3.24 4.87 12.18
N TRP A 490 -2.23 5.72 12.01
CA TRP A 490 -2.30 7.09 12.52
C TRP A 490 -2.89 8.05 11.45
N PRO A 491 -3.83 8.95 11.79
CA PRO A 491 -4.43 9.93 10.89
C PRO A 491 -3.67 11.27 10.94
N LEU A 492 -3.74 12.07 9.87
CA LEU A 492 -3.46 13.50 9.94
C LEU A 492 -4.80 14.25 10.02
N ASN A 493 -4.99 14.94 11.14
CA ASN A 493 -6.16 15.73 11.46
C ASN A 493 -6.13 17.11 10.79
N GLU A 494 -7.35 17.58 10.56
CA GLU A 494 -7.79 18.92 10.20
C GLU A 494 -7.20 20.03 11.09
N VAL A 495 -6.80 21.13 10.45
CA VAL A 495 -6.76 22.45 11.08
C VAL A 495 -8.09 23.13 10.82
N VAL A 496 -8.92 23.21 11.85
CA VAL A 496 -10.09 24.09 11.91
C VAL A 496 -9.58 25.53 12.09
N SER A 497 -9.81 26.39 11.10
CA SER A 497 -9.80 27.84 11.34
C SER A 497 -11.25 28.34 11.42
N GLU A 498 -11.78 28.48 12.63
CA GLU A 498 -12.83 29.46 12.88
C GLU A 498 -12.18 30.86 12.83
N HIS A 499 -12.52 31.65 11.81
CA HIS A 499 -12.68 33.10 11.94
C HIS A 499 -13.85 33.52 11.06
N GLY A 500 -15.03 33.60 11.66
CA GLY A 500 -16.16 34.30 11.06
C GLY A 500 -15.87 35.80 11.02
N MET A 501 -15.83 36.37 9.82
CA MET A 501 -16.20 37.77 9.60
C MET A 501 -16.98 37.88 8.29
N SER A 502 -18.24 38.28 8.42
CA SER A 502 -19.08 38.66 7.29
C SER A 502 -18.49 39.87 6.57
N MET A 503 -18.46 39.86 5.23
CA MET A 503 -18.71 41.05 4.39
C MET A 503 -19.16 40.54 3.01
N ARG A 504 -20.46 40.56 2.73
CA ARG A 504 -21.11 41.54 1.83
C ARG A 504 -20.20 41.96 0.67
N GLY A 505 -20.60 41.53 -0.53
CA GLY A 505 -19.91 41.86 -1.76
C GLY A 505 -19.90 43.34 -2.08
N HIS A 506 -19.03 43.71 -3.00
CA HIS A 506 -19.18 44.89 -3.85
C HIS A 506 -18.40 44.66 -5.15
N TYR A 507 -19.11 44.88 -6.25
CA TYR A 507 -18.56 45.14 -7.57
C TYR A 507 -17.48 46.23 -7.52
N GLY A 508 -16.39 46.02 -8.24
CA GLY A 508 -15.37 47.03 -8.52
C GLY A 508 -14.92 46.91 -9.98
N THR A 509 -15.42 47.82 -10.81
CA THR A 509 -15.22 47.94 -12.26
C THR A 509 -13.94 48.71 -12.64
N HIS A 510 -13.47 48.43 -13.87
CA HIS A 510 -12.53 49.16 -14.75
C HIS A 510 -11.02 48.87 -14.61
N GLY A 511 -10.25 48.66 -15.69
CA GLY A 511 -10.47 49.14 -17.07
C GLY A 511 -9.86 48.32 -18.23
N GLU A 512 -10.58 48.48 -19.34
CA GLU A 512 -10.46 48.12 -20.76
C GLU A 512 -9.05 48.15 -21.40
N LYS A 513 -8.77 47.20 -22.32
CA LYS A 513 -8.95 47.38 -23.78
C LYS A 513 -8.65 46.12 -24.62
N ALA A 514 -9.55 45.88 -25.59
CA ALA A 514 -9.48 45.06 -26.81
C ALA A 514 -9.52 43.52 -26.63
N HIS A 515 -10.49 42.73 -27.12
CA HIS A 515 -11.38 42.86 -28.28
C HIS A 515 -12.81 42.33 -28.02
N ALA A 516 -13.76 42.85 -28.80
CA ALA A 516 -15.19 42.56 -28.77
C ALA A 516 -15.60 41.23 -29.41
N HIS A 517 -16.78 40.74 -28.97
CA HIS A 517 -17.72 39.69 -29.44
C HIS A 517 -17.94 38.71 -28.27
N SER A 518 -19.08 38.58 -27.58
CA SER A 518 -20.52 38.70 -27.89
C SER A 518 -21.25 38.97 -26.56
N THR A 519 -22.18 39.93 -26.52
CA THR A 519 -23.06 40.21 -25.36
C THR A 519 -24.47 39.64 -25.53
N GLU A 520 -24.69 38.71 -26.46
CA GLU A 520 -25.95 37.98 -26.54
C GLU A 520 -25.89 36.74 -25.64
N PRO A 521 -26.90 36.50 -24.77
CA PRO A 521 -27.00 35.23 -24.04
C PRO A 521 -27.06 34.06 -25.06
N PRO A 522 -26.52 32.86 -24.72
CA PRO A 522 -26.47 31.73 -25.65
C PRO A 522 -27.84 31.46 -26.27
N CYS A 523 -27.91 31.33 -27.60
CA CYS A 523 -29.17 31.08 -28.28
C CYS A 523 -29.68 29.66 -27.96
N ALA A 524 -30.99 29.51 -27.72
CA ALA A 524 -31.61 28.21 -27.47
C ALA A 524 -31.61 27.28 -28.71
N ILE A 525 -31.41 27.84 -29.90
CA ILE A 525 -31.42 27.11 -31.18
C ILE A 525 -30.09 27.35 -31.89
N CYS A 526 -29.44 26.27 -32.28
CA CYS A 526 -28.20 26.32 -33.03
C CYS A 526 -28.43 26.72 -34.50
N PRO A 527 -27.53 27.54 -35.09
CA PRO A 527 -27.61 27.87 -36.51
C PRO A 527 -27.39 26.62 -37.38
N ARG A 528 -27.72 26.69 -38.69
CA ARG A 528 -27.46 25.67 -39.73
C ARG A 528 -27.74 24.20 -39.34
N ASN A 529 -28.83 23.94 -38.62
CA ASN A 529 -29.21 22.60 -38.12
C ASN A 529 -28.15 21.94 -37.22
N GLY A 530 -27.30 22.73 -36.55
CA GLY A 530 -26.42 22.20 -35.51
C GLY A 530 -27.23 21.66 -34.32
N VAL A 531 -26.66 20.71 -33.59
CA VAL A 531 -27.23 20.19 -32.34
C VAL A 531 -26.43 20.77 -31.18
N CYS A 532 -27.11 21.27 -30.15
CA CYS A 532 -26.45 21.74 -28.95
C CYS A 532 -25.97 20.54 -28.12
N VAL A 533 -24.66 20.39 -27.95
CA VAL A 533 -24.04 19.27 -27.24
C VAL A 533 -22.98 19.76 -26.25
N PRO A 534 -22.65 18.98 -25.20
CA PRO A 534 -21.45 19.20 -24.39
C PRO A 534 -20.20 19.41 -25.27
N HIS A 535 -19.27 20.27 -24.82
CA HIS A 535 -18.07 20.64 -25.57
C HIS A 535 -17.31 19.44 -26.15
N ILE A 536 -17.07 18.41 -25.33
CA ILE A 536 -16.34 17.20 -25.70
C ILE A 536 -17.02 16.36 -26.79
N GLN A 537 -18.36 16.38 -26.86
CA GLN A 537 -19.15 15.63 -27.84
C GLN A 537 -19.08 16.23 -29.23
N CYS A 538 -18.41 17.38 -29.37
CA CYS A 538 -18.08 17.94 -30.66
C CYS A 538 -16.54 17.96 -30.77
N PRO A 539 -15.89 16.94 -31.34
CA PRO A 539 -14.43 16.94 -31.45
C PRO A 539 -13.92 17.48 -32.80
N ALA A 540 -14.76 17.47 -33.85
CA ALA A 540 -14.39 17.81 -35.22
C ALA A 540 -13.97 19.27 -35.47
N HIS A 541 -13.89 20.11 -34.43
CA HIS A 541 -13.79 21.56 -34.56
C HIS A 541 -12.60 22.20 -33.86
N VAL A 542 -11.57 21.45 -33.48
CA VAL A 542 -10.27 22.06 -33.08
C VAL A 542 -9.47 22.56 -34.32
N ARG A 543 -10.09 22.56 -35.51
CA ARG A 543 -9.61 23.37 -36.64
C ARG A 543 -9.91 24.85 -36.33
N SER A 544 -8.90 25.70 -36.40
CA SER A 544 -8.98 27.16 -36.14
C SER A 544 -10.00 27.94 -36.98
N THR A 545 -10.69 27.28 -37.92
CA THR A 545 -11.64 27.84 -38.89
C THR A 545 -13.11 27.46 -38.64
N SER A 546 -13.41 26.59 -37.67
CA SER A 546 -14.78 26.14 -37.36
C SER A 546 -15.50 27.11 -36.41
N TYR A 547 -16.67 27.63 -36.80
CA TYR A 547 -17.49 28.53 -35.99
C TYR A 547 -18.53 27.73 -35.18
N ASN A 548 -18.28 27.55 -33.88
CA ASN A 548 -19.19 26.84 -32.97
C ASN A 548 -19.65 27.77 -31.84
N PRO A 549 -20.79 28.48 -32.00
CA PRO A 549 -21.32 29.34 -30.95
C PRO A 549 -21.79 28.52 -29.75
N GLN A 550 -21.76 29.15 -28.57
CA GLN A 550 -22.35 28.59 -27.35
C GLN A 550 -23.87 28.51 -27.46
N CYS A 551 -24.45 27.51 -26.83
CA CYS A 551 -25.89 27.26 -26.80
C CYS A 551 -26.32 26.73 -25.42
N HIS A 552 -27.61 26.82 -25.11
CA HIS A 552 -28.17 26.16 -23.93
C HIS A 552 -28.54 24.72 -24.26
N LEU A 553 -28.05 23.77 -23.45
CA LEU A 553 -28.46 22.37 -23.56
C LEU A 553 -29.96 22.28 -23.27
N GLU A 554 -30.71 21.62 -24.15
CA GLU A 554 -32.17 21.59 -24.11
C GLU A 554 -32.70 21.13 -22.74
N GLY A 555 -33.62 21.90 -22.15
CA GLY A 555 -34.21 21.61 -20.84
C GLY A 555 -33.28 21.80 -19.63
N LYS A 556 -32.01 22.21 -19.82
CA LYS A 556 -30.99 22.31 -18.77
C LYS A 556 -30.46 23.73 -18.61
N ARG A 557 -30.10 24.15 -17.39
CA ARG A 557 -29.41 25.43 -17.14
C ARG A 557 -27.90 25.37 -17.44
N LEU A 558 -27.49 24.52 -18.39
CA LEU A 558 -26.09 24.23 -18.72
C LEU A 558 -25.77 24.72 -20.14
N ILE A 559 -24.50 25.09 -20.37
CA ILE A 559 -24.02 25.65 -21.63
C ILE A 559 -23.25 24.57 -22.40
N GLY A 560 -23.57 24.40 -23.67
CA GLY A 560 -22.85 23.56 -24.63
C GLY A 560 -22.41 24.36 -25.85
N VAL A 561 -22.05 23.64 -26.92
CA VAL A 561 -21.68 24.22 -28.22
C VAL A 561 -22.54 23.66 -29.33
N CYS A 562 -22.80 24.50 -30.33
CA CYS A 562 -23.49 24.08 -31.53
C CYS A 562 -22.58 23.22 -32.40
N CYS A 563 -22.89 21.92 -32.46
CA CYS A 563 -22.15 20.97 -33.25
C CYS A 563 -22.85 20.61 -34.55
N PHE A 564 -22.18 20.86 -35.68
CA PHE A 564 -22.71 20.59 -37.02
C PHE A 564 -22.37 19.18 -37.54
N THR A 565 -21.43 18.49 -36.91
CA THR A 565 -21.06 17.10 -37.22
C THR A 565 -21.81 16.07 -36.36
N GLY A 566 -22.67 16.53 -35.44
CA GLY A 566 -23.31 15.69 -34.42
C GLY A 566 -22.32 15.17 -33.36
N GLY A 567 -22.71 14.13 -32.62
CA GLY A 567 -21.94 13.51 -31.53
C GLY A 567 -20.82 12.53 -31.95
N ARG A 568 -20.44 12.51 -33.24
CA ARG A 568 -19.41 11.59 -33.77
C ARG A 568 -18.01 12.03 -33.34
N HIS A 569 -17.13 11.06 -33.06
CA HIS A 569 -15.72 11.30 -32.72
C HIS A 569 -14.94 11.89 -33.91
N ALA A 570 -13.73 12.39 -33.62
CA ALA A 570 -12.86 13.18 -34.49
C ALA A 570 -13.16 13.08 -35.99
N ALA A 571 -13.75 14.11 -36.59
CA ALA A 571 -13.97 14.31 -38.03
C ALA A 571 -13.83 13.07 -38.94
N GLU A 572 -14.52 11.97 -38.63
CA GLU A 572 -15.05 11.06 -39.65
C GLU A 572 -16.26 11.80 -40.26
N SER A 573 -16.02 13.03 -40.70
CA SER A 573 -17.00 13.80 -41.44
C SER A 573 -17.13 13.09 -42.77
N ASP A 574 -18.35 12.66 -43.10
CA ASP A 574 -19.15 12.74 -44.34
C ASP A 574 -18.50 13.20 -45.66
N SER A 575 -17.18 13.20 -45.73
CA SER A 575 -16.35 13.45 -46.87
C SER A 575 -15.56 12.18 -47.10
N LYS A 576 -16.06 11.34 -48.01
CA LYS A 576 -15.19 10.50 -48.83
C LYS A 576 -14.23 11.41 -49.60
N PHE A 577 -13.24 12.02 -48.93
CA PHE A 577 -12.20 12.75 -49.63
C PHE A 577 -11.26 11.71 -50.22
N ARG A 578 -11.58 11.36 -51.47
CA ARG A 578 -10.68 10.70 -52.41
C ARG A 578 -9.56 11.68 -52.77
N THR A 579 -8.56 11.85 -51.91
CA THR A 579 -7.21 12.10 -52.41
C THR A 579 -6.80 10.81 -53.11
N SER A 580 -6.73 10.86 -54.44
CA SER A 580 -6.45 9.70 -55.28
C SER A 580 -4.99 9.28 -55.14
N VAL A 581 -4.63 8.70 -53.98
CA VAL A 581 -3.43 7.86 -53.91
C VAL A 581 -3.66 6.75 -54.94
N ASN A 582 -2.74 6.61 -55.89
CA ASN A 582 -2.90 5.64 -56.95
C ASN A 582 -3.03 4.24 -56.35
N VAL A 583 -4.05 3.49 -56.76
CA VAL A 583 -4.30 2.11 -56.30
C VAL A 583 -3.06 1.24 -56.50
N ASP A 584 -2.32 1.45 -57.57
CA ASP A 584 -1.09 0.71 -57.85
C ASP A 584 0.04 1.08 -56.86
N ASP A 585 0.10 2.33 -56.40
CA ASP A 585 1.05 2.75 -55.36
C ASP A 585 0.71 2.15 -54.01
N VAL A 586 -0.57 2.09 -53.65
CA VAL A 586 -1.05 1.41 -52.43
C VAL A 586 -0.72 -0.09 -52.50
N LYS A 587 -1.00 -0.75 -53.62
CA LYS A 587 -0.67 -2.17 -53.83
C LYS A 587 0.83 -2.43 -53.77
N ALA A 588 1.65 -1.59 -54.38
CA ALA A 588 3.10 -1.70 -54.36
C ALA A 588 3.66 -1.47 -52.94
N ALA A 589 3.18 -0.45 -52.23
CA ALA A 589 3.54 -0.18 -50.84
C ALA A 589 3.13 -1.35 -49.93
N HIS A 590 1.96 -1.94 -50.15
CA HIS A 590 1.47 -3.10 -49.42
C HIS A 590 2.31 -4.36 -49.69
N GLU A 591 2.71 -4.62 -50.94
CA GLU A 591 3.59 -5.74 -51.27
C GLU A 591 4.97 -5.60 -50.62
N GLN A 592 5.53 -4.38 -50.64
CA GLN A 592 6.79 -4.09 -49.94
C GLN A 592 6.64 -4.25 -48.43
N SER A 593 5.55 -3.76 -47.86
CA SER A 593 5.21 -3.88 -46.45
C SER A 593 5.06 -5.35 -46.03
N ARG A 594 4.51 -6.20 -46.89
CA ARG A 594 4.42 -7.66 -46.65
C ARG A 594 5.80 -8.30 -46.54
N LYS A 595 6.74 -7.93 -47.43
CA LYS A 595 8.14 -8.40 -47.38
C LYS A 595 8.84 -7.92 -46.10
N LYS A 596 8.63 -6.66 -45.72
CA LYS A 596 9.15 -6.06 -44.47
C LYS A 596 8.60 -6.77 -43.24
N LEU A 597 7.29 -7.02 -43.21
CA LEU A 597 6.63 -7.75 -42.12
C LEU A 597 7.15 -9.19 -42.02
N SER A 598 7.34 -9.91 -43.14
CA SER A 598 7.93 -11.26 -43.10
C SER A 598 9.35 -11.26 -42.54
N GLN A 599 10.18 -10.28 -42.91
CA GLN A 599 11.53 -10.13 -42.36
C GLN A 599 11.51 -9.86 -40.85
N TRP A 600 10.58 -9.02 -40.37
CA TRP A 600 10.42 -8.73 -38.95
C TRP A 600 9.97 -9.97 -38.17
N LEU A 601 9.04 -10.75 -38.72
CA LEU A 601 8.58 -12.01 -38.13
C LEU A 601 9.70 -13.06 -38.08
N GLU A 602 10.46 -13.23 -39.15
CA GLU A 602 11.62 -14.15 -39.21
C GLU A 602 12.70 -13.74 -38.20
N ARG A 603 12.94 -12.43 -38.07
CA ARG A 603 13.84 -11.88 -37.04
C ARG A 603 13.31 -12.17 -35.64
N ALA A 604 12.01 -11.97 -35.37
CA ALA A 604 11.40 -12.29 -34.09
C ALA A 604 11.54 -13.79 -33.76
N ASP A 605 11.35 -14.67 -34.74
CA ASP A 605 11.58 -16.12 -34.59
C ASP A 605 13.06 -16.44 -34.30
N THR A 606 14.00 -15.71 -34.91
CA THR A 606 15.44 -15.85 -34.64
C THR A 606 15.79 -15.41 -33.22
N LEU A 607 15.24 -14.28 -32.77
CA LEU A 607 15.42 -13.79 -31.39
C LEU A 607 14.83 -14.78 -30.37
N ARG A 608 13.69 -15.41 -30.70
CA ARG A 608 13.09 -16.49 -29.91
C ARG A 608 14.02 -17.70 -29.83
N ASN A 609 14.48 -18.23 -30.96
CA ASN A 609 15.26 -19.47 -31.00
C ASN A 609 16.59 -19.36 -30.23
N ASN A 610 17.14 -18.16 -30.14
CA ASN A 610 18.38 -17.88 -29.41
C ASN A 610 18.16 -17.37 -27.97
N ASN A 611 16.92 -17.32 -27.48
CA ASN A 611 16.53 -16.84 -26.14
C ASN A 611 17.00 -15.42 -25.78
N TYR A 612 17.19 -14.51 -26.76
CA TYR A 612 17.71 -13.17 -26.49
C TYR A 612 16.67 -12.17 -25.99
N ALA A 613 15.41 -12.32 -26.39
CA ALA A 613 14.34 -11.35 -26.15
C ALA A 613 13.16 -11.95 -25.39
N ILE A 614 13.45 -12.78 -24.38
CA ILE A 614 12.44 -13.46 -23.56
C ILE A 614 12.54 -12.96 -22.11
N VAL A 615 11.42 -12.53 -21.54
CA VAL A 615 11.38 -12.10 -20.12
C VAL A 615 11.53 -13.33 -19.23
N ASN A 616 12.36 -13.23 -18.19
CA ASN A 616 12.48 -14.27 -17.19
C ASN A 616 11.18 -14.46 -16.41
N PHE A 617 10.79 -15.70 -16.16
CA PHE A 617 9.54 -16.03 -15.47
C PHE A 617 9.47 -15.51 -14.03
N SER A 618 10.63 -15.31 -13.38
CA SER A 618 10.72 -14.75 -12.03
C SER A 618 10.69 -13.23 -12.00
N ALA A 619 10.80 -12.54 -13.15
CA ALA A 619 10.85 -11.08 -13.19
C ALA A 619 9.44 -10.47 -13.01
N PRO A 620 9.30 -9.31 -12.36
CA PRO A 620 8.01 -8.61 -12.22
C PRO A 620 7.32 -8.35 -13.56
N SER A 621 8.11 -8.10 -14.61
CA SER A 621 7.67 -7.92 -16.00
C SER A 621 6.90 -9.12 -16.57
N TYR A 622 7.14 -10.33 -16.07
CA TYR A 622 6.43 -11.53 -16.50
C TYR A 622 4.98 -11.54 -15.98
N GLY A 623 4.74 -11.14 -14.73
CA GLY A 623 3.38 -11.00 -14.18
C GLY A 623 2.52 -10.00 -14.96
N HIS A 624 3.14 -8.90 -15.41
CA HIS A 624 2.47 -7.93 -16.29
C HIS A 624 2.14 -8.52 -17.67
N HIS A 625 3.07 -9.30 -18.27
CA HIS A 625 2.78 -10.02 -19.53
C HIS A 625 1.61 -10.99 -19.39
N LEU A 626 1.55 -11.78 -18.31
CA LEU A 626 0.47 -12.74 -18.07
C LEU A 626 -0.91 -12.06 -17.97
N SER A 627 -0.97 -10.84 -17.45
CA SER A 627 -2.21 -10.06 -17.40
C SER A 627 -2.69 -9.60 -18.78
N LEU A 628 -1.78 -9.39 -19.74
CA LEU A 628 -2.06 -8.75 -21.04
C LEU A 628 -1.97 -9.71 -22.25
N VAL A 629 -1.45 -10.91 -22.05
CA VAL A 629 -1.27 -11.87 -23.14
C VAL A 629 -2.61 -12.41 -23.62
N THR A 630 -2.79 -12.49 -24.94
CA THR A 630 -3.90 -13.24 -25.55
C THR A 630 -3.38 -14.45 -26.29
N TYR A 631 -4.09 -15.57 -26.14
CA TYR A 631 -3.90 -16.79 -26.92
C TYR A 631 -4.91 -16.92 -28.05
N ASP A 632 -5.79 -15.92 -28.22
CA ASP A 632 -6.71 -15.86 -29.33
C ASP A 632 -5.94 -15.68 -30.65
N LYS A 633 -6.05 -16.70 -31.52
CA LYS A 633 -5.43 -16.69 -32.85
C LYS A 633 -6.05 -15.62 -33.76
N ARG A 634 -7.31 -15.24 -33.52
CA ARG A 634 -7.99 -14.16 -34.26
C ARG A 634 -7.31 -12.83 -33.95
N ALA A 635 -7.06 -12.51 -32.69
CA ALA A 635 -6.32 -11.30 -32.28
C ALA A 635 -4.94 -11.22 -32.96
N GLN A 636 -4.16 -12.31 -32.98
CA GLN A 636 -2.85 -12.33 -33.66
C GLN A 636 -2.94 -12.12 -35.18
N THR A 637 -3.97 -12.68 -35.81
CA THR A 637 -4.20 -12.56 -37.26
C THR A 637 -4.58 -11.12 -37.62
N LEU A 638 -5.50 -10.52 -36.86
CA LEU A 638 -5.89 -9.12 -37.00
C LEU A 638 -4.72 -8.18 -36.70
N GLY A 639 -3.92 -8.48 -35.67
CA GLY A 639 -2.71 -7.75 -35.32
C GLY A 639 -1.71 -7.63 -36.47
N ARG A 640 -1.52 -8.73 -37.23
CA ARG A 640 -0.69 -8.74 -38.45
C ARG A 640 -1.29 -7.87 -39.56
N GLY A 641 -2.62 -7.86 -39.69
CA GLY A 641 -3.33 -6.96 -40.61
C GLY A 641 -3.13 -5.49 -40.25
N GLY A 642 -3.29 -5.14 -38.97
CA GLY A 642 -3.04 -3.80 -38.45
C GLY A 642 -1.60 -3.33 -38.71
N LEU A 643 -0.59 -4.18 -38.44
CA LEU A 643 0.81 -3.88 -38.74
C LEU A 643 1.07 -3.68 -40.25
N LEU A 644 0.43 -4.49 -41.10
CA LEU A 644 0.59 -4.36 -42.54
C LEU A 644 0.02 -3.05 -43.07
N ASN A 645 -1.14 -2.62 -42.56
CA ASN A 645 -1.72 -1.32 -42.88
C ASN A 645 -0.84 -0.17 -42.37
N LEU A 646 -0.29 -0.32 -41.16
CA LEU A 646 0.64 0.66 -40.59
C LEU A 646 1.90 0.84 -41.45
N PHE A 647 2.55 -0.25 -41.84
CA PHE A 647 3.74 -0.18 -42.70
C PHE A 647 3.39 0.38 -44.07
N THR A 648 2.20 0.07 -44.60
CA THR A 648 1.73 0.68 -45.84
C THR A 648 1.63 2.20 -45.69
N ALA A 649 1.09 2.70 -44.57
CA ALA A 649 1.06 4.14 -44.28
C ALA A 649 2.48 4.74 -44.21
N GLN A 650 3.43 4.06 -43.55
CA GLN A 650 4.81 4.53 -43.45
C GLN A 650 5.51 4.58 -44.82
N GLU A 651 5.34 3.55 -45.65
CA GLU A 651 5.93 3.51 -47.00
C GLU A 651 5.31 4.58 -47.93
N LEU A 652 4.00 4.84 -47.81
CA LEU A 652 3.34 5.91 -48.56
C LEU A 652 3.81 7.30 -48.08
N LYS A 653 3.93 7.51 -46.76
CA LYS A 653 4.46 8.78 -46.20
C LYS A 653 5.91 9.00 -46.63
N ALA A 654 6.74 7.96 -46.62
CA ALA A 654 8.15 8.04 -47.05
C ALA A 654 8.33 8.36 -48.54
N ARG A 655 7.29 8.19 -49.36
CA ARG A 655 7.27 8.53 -50.79
C ARG A 655 6.57 9.87 -51.07
N ASP A 656 6.23 10.64 -50.03
CA ASP A 656 5.44 11.88 -50.11
C ASP A 656 4.09 11.69 -50.82
N ALA A 657 3.53 10.47 -50.79
CA ALA A 657 2.27 10.14 -51.47
C ALA A 657 1.04 10.52 -50.63
N ILE A 658 1.22 10.77 -49.33
CA ILE A 658 0.16 11.12 -48.36
C ILE A 658 0.65 12.23 -47.42
N SER A 659 -0.24 13.17 -47.07
CA SER A 659 0.05 14.23 -46.09
C SER A 659 -0.38 13.83 -44.67
N GLU A 660 0.03 14.60 -43.66
CA GLU A 660 -0.40 14.38 -42.27
C GLU A 660 -1.90 14.56 -42.09
N ASN A 661 -2.52 15.53 -42.78
CA ASN A 661 -3.96 15.71 -42.76
C ASN A 661 -4.69 14.48 -43.32
N ASP A 662 -4.12 13.85 -44.36
CA ASP A 662 -4.72 12.67 -44.95
C ASP A 662 -4.58 11.44 -44.02
N LEU A 663 -3.45 11.32 -43.30
CA LEU A 663 -3.28 10.30 -42.26
C LEU A 663 -4.32 10.43 -41.14
N MET A 664 -4.66 11.66 -40.74
CA MET A 664 -5.67 11.89 -39.69
C MET A 664 -7.08 11.49 -40.12
N LEU A 665 -7.37 11.51 -41.43
CA LEU A 665 -8.69 11.18 -41.99
C LEU A 665 -8.81 9.71 -42.41
N GLY A 666 -7.69 9.03 -42.64
CA GLY A 666 -7.65 7.64 -43.09
C GLY A 666 -8.01 7.49 -44.57
N PHE A 667 -7.45 6.47 -45.22
CA PHE A 667 -7.71 6.18 -46.63
C PHE A 667 -8.53 4.91 -46.79
N THR A 668 -9.77 5.06 -47.26
CA THR A 668 -10.73 3.97 -47.50
C THR A 668 -10.71 3.54 -48.98
N GLU A 669 -11.01 2.27 -49.26
CA GLU A 669 -10.91 1.63 -50.59
C GLU A 669 -9.43 1.34 -50.95
N HIS A 670 -9.10 0.13 -51.42
CA HIS A 670 -7.82 -0.27 -52.08
C HIS A 670 -6.84 -1.21 -51.35
N THR A 671 -7.16 -1.70 -50.15
CA THR A 671 -6.42 -2.82 -49.55
C THR A 671 -7.19 -4.12 -49.71
N ASP A 672 -7.18 -4.73 -50.90
CA ASP A 672 -7.63 -6.13 -51.12
C ASP A 672 -6.68 -7.14 -50.44
N GLY A 673 -6.04 -6.74 -49.34
CA GLY A 673 -5.05 -7.52 -48.62
C GLY A 673 -5.72 -8.68 -47.88
N PRO A 674 -5.04 -9.84 -47.76
CA PRO A 674 -5.57 -11.06 -47.14
C PRO A 674 -5.83 -10.96 -45.62
N PHE A 675 -5.74 -9.76 -45.03
CA PHE A 675 -5.85 -9.50 -43.59
C PHE A 675 -6.93 -8.47 -43.24
N CYS A 676 -7.78 -8.09 -44.20
CA CYS A 676 -9.00 -7.34 -43.92
C CYS A 676 -10.02 -8.30 -43.27
N PRO A 677 -10.52 -8.03 -42.05
CA PRO A 677 -11.50 -8.89 -41.42
C PRO A 677 -12.77 -8.97 -42.29
N PRO A 678 -13.29 -10.18 -42.60
CA PRO A 678 -14.61 -10.28 -43.18
C PRO A 678 -15.65 -9.72 -42.21
N LEU A 679 -16.66 -9.04 -42.73
CA LEU A 679 -17.76 -8.53 -41.91
C LEU A 679 -18.42 -9.70 -41.14
N PRO A 680 -18.65 -9.55 -39.82
CA PRO A 680 -19.34 -10.55 -39.03
C PRO A 680 -20.74 -10.88 -39.57
N THR A 681 -21.08 -12.17 -39.61
CA THR A 681 -22.44 -12.61 -39.97
C THR A 681 -23.34 -12.65 -38.72
N CYS A 682 -24.42 -11.87 -38.73
CA CYS A 682 -25.37 -11.83 -37.61
C CYS A 682 -26.25 -13.09 -37.55
N ARG A 683 -26.19 -13.81 -36.43
CA ARG A 683 -27.03 -15.00 -36.16
C ARG A 683 -28.45 -14.57 -35.78
N GLN A 684 -29.47 -15.39 -36.06
CA GLN A 684 -30.86 -15.07 -35.71
C GLN A 684 -31.10 -14.88 -34.19
N SER A 685 -30.27 -15.50 -33.33
CA SER A 685 -30.30 -15.26 -31.87
C SER A 685 -29.88 -13.83 -31.48
N SER A 686 -29.13 -13.12 -32.34
CA SER A 686 -28.70 -11.73 -32.12
C SER A 686 -29.85 -10.71 -32.28
N HIS A 687 -31.08 -11.17 -32.50
CA HIS A 687 -32.25 -10.30 -32.38
C HIS A 687 -32.65 -10.07 -30.92
N ARG A 688 -32.45 -11.07 -30.05
CA ARG A 688 -32.88 -11.03 -28.63
C ARG A 688 -31.71 -10.92 -27.65
N TYR A 689 -30.61 -11.63 -27.90
CA TYR A 689 -29.47 -11.70 -26.99
C TYR A 689 -28.22 -11.13 -27.64
N ARG A 690 -27.40 -10.44 -26.85
CA ARG A 690 -26.08 -9.99 -27.29
C ARG A 690 -25.21 -11.20 -27.65
N SER A 691 -24.44 -11.09 -28.73
CA SER A 691 -23.35 -12.01 -29.04
C SER A 691 -22.31 -12.02 -27.91
N VAL A 692 -21.42 -13.01 -27.91
CA VAL A 692 -20.34 -13.10 -26.92
C VAL A 692 -19.23 -12.08 -27.23
N GLY A 693 -18.87 -11.93 -28.50
CA GLY A 693 -17.83 -11.00 -28.95
C GLY A 693 -18.31 -9.57 -29.22
N GLY A 694 -19.57 -9.24 -28.93
CA GLY A 694 -20.12 -7.90 -29.11
C GLY A 694 -20.56 -7.54 -30.54
N GLU A 695 -20.32 -8.41 -31.53
CA GLU A 695 -20.77 -8.21 -32.91
C GLU A 695 -22.30 -8.13 -33.01
N CYS A 696 -22.80 -7.42 -34.03
CA CYS A 696 -24.23 -7.28 -34.36
C CYS A 696 -25.07 -6.58 -33.31
N ASN A 697 -24.44 -5.81 -32.42
CA ASN A 697 -25.14 -4.84 -31.59
C ASN A 697 -25.78 -3.77 -32.48
N ASN A 698 -24.95 -3.04 -33.22
CA ASN A 698 -25.40 -2.12 -34.22
C ASN A 698 -25.78 -2.88 -35.51
N GLN A 699 -26.94 -2.55 -36.08
CA GLN A 699 -27.48 -3.25 -37.25
C GLN A 699 -26.86 -2.77 -38.57
N ASN A 700 -26.35 -1.54 -38.60
CA ASN A 700 -25.76 -0.93 -39.79
C ASN A 700 -24.24 -1.15 -39.82
N ASN A 701 -23.59 -1.13 -38.65
CA ASN A 701 -22.16 -1.32 -38.49
C ASN A 701 -21.90 -2.50 -37.53
N VAL A 702 -21.98 -3.71 -38.07
CA VAL A 702 -22.08 -4.96 -37.30
C VAL A 702 -20.86 -5.29 -36.43
N ASP A 703 -19.75 -4.58 -36.58
CA ASP A 703 -18.50 -4.76 -35.85
C ASP A 703 -18.24 -3.67 -34.80
N TRP A 704 -19.06 -2.61 -34.75
CA TRP A 704 -18.93 -1.56 -33.74
C TRP A 704 -19.02 -2.11 -32.32
N GLY A 705 -18.05 -1.76 -31.50
CA GLY A 705 -17.92 -2.22 -30.12
C GLY A 705 -17.59 -3.71 -29.96
N ALA A 706 -17.27 -4.43 -31.04
CA ALA A 706 -16.86 -5.83 -30.96
C ALA A 706 -15.43 -6.00 -30.42
N VAL A 707 -15.13 -7.18 -29.89
CA VAL A 707 -13.79 -7.56 -29.45
C VAL A 707 -12.78 -7.56 -30.61
N ASN A 708 -11.51 -7.30 -30.29
CA ASN A 708 -10.38 -7.20 -31.22
C ASN A 708 -10.50 -6.05 -32.24
N THR A 709 -11.38 -5.07 -31.98
CA THR A 709 -11.48 -3.83 -32.76
C THR A 709 -10.64 -2.71 -32.12
N GLY A 710 -10.49 -1.60 -32.85
CA GLY A 710 -9.61 -0.49 -32.44
C GLY A 710 -10.29 0.51 -31.53
N TYR A 711 -9.53 1.14 -30.63
CA TYR A 711 -10.01 2.31 -29.90
C TYR A 711 -10.28 3.49 -30.82
N GLU A 712 -11.39 4.19 -30.60
CA GLU A 712 -11.66 5.48 -31.21
C GLU A 712 -10.87 6.60 -30.56
N ARG A 713 -11.08 7.82 -31.05
CA ARG A 713 -10.26 8.98 -30.72
C ARG A 713 -11.14 10.20 -30.48
N LEU A 714 -11.02 10.80 -29.30
CA LEU A 714 -11.60 12.12 -29.06
C LEU A 714 -10.88 13.17 -29.92
N LEU A 715 -9.54 13.09 -29.97
CA LEU A 715 -8.73 13.92 -30.84
C LEU A 715 -7.86 13.04 -31.74
N PRO A 716 -7.58 13.46 -32.98
CA PRO A 716 -6.63 12.78 -33.85
C PRO A 716 -5.29 12.57 -33.10
N PRO A 717 -4.64 11.40 -33.14
CA PRO A 717 -3.49 11.12 -32.27
C PRO A 717 -2.30 12.03 -32.54
N ASP A 718 -1.43 12.16 -31.54
CA ASP A 718 -0.15 12.85 -31.65
C ASP A 718 0.99 11.81 -31.58
N TYR A 719 1.52 11.50 -32.76
CA TYR A 719 2.71 10.68 -32.95
C TYR A 719 3.77 11.54 -33.64
N SER A 720 5.05 11.36 -33.29
CA SER A 720 6.12 12.18 -33.88
C SER A 720 6.31 11.97 -35.38
N ASP A 721 5.97 10.77 -35.89
CA ASP A 721 5.93 10.45 -37.32
C ASP A 721 4.50 10.54 -37.90
N GLY A 722 3.51 10.98 -37.12
CA GLY A 722 2.09 11.01 -37.46
C GLY A 722 1.43 9.63 -37.63
N ILE A 723 2.14 8.53 -37.34
CA ILE A 723 1.69 7.17 -37.63
C ILE A 723 1.74 6.27 -36.38
N TRP A 724 2.90 6.12 -35.74
CA TRP A 724 3.08 5.22 -34.60
C TRP A 724 4.22 5.61 -33.66
N ALA A 725 5.19 6.42 -34.07
CA ALA A 725 6.32 6.79 -33.22
C ALA A 725 5.85 7.64 -32.02
N LEU A 726 6.41 7.39 -30.84
CA LEU A 726 6.04 8.13 -29.61
C LEU A 726 6.19 9.63 -29.81
N ARG A 727 5.29 10.44 -29.25
CA ARG A 727 5.30 11.90 -29.44
C ARG A 727 6.55 12.56 -28.87
N ASN A 728 6.88 13.71 -29.44
CA ASN A 728 7.94 14.60 -28.96
C ASN A 728 7.37 15.71 -28.07
N SER A 729 8.25 16.35 -27.31
CA SER A 729 7.96 17.61 -26.62
C SER A 729 7.59 18.71 -27.62
N ALA A 730 6.82 19.70 -27.20
CA ALA A 730 6.55 20.95 -27.92
C ALA A 730 7.83 21.67 -28.36
N THR A 731 8.97 21.39 -27.71
CA THR A 731 10.31 21.89 -28.09
C THR A 731 10.97 21.15 -29.26
N GLY A 732 10.35 20.05 -29.75
CA GLY A 732 10.87 19.19 -30.81
C GLY A 732 11.86 18.11 -30.33
N ARG A 733 12.15 18.02 -29.03
CA ARG A 733 12.99 16.98 -28.42
C ARG A 733 12.16 15.81 -27.89
N ASP A 734 12.81 14.71 -27.50
CA ASP A 734 12.14 13.62 -26.80
C ASP A 734 11.51 14.09 -25.48
N LEU A 735 10.35 13.52 -25.14
CA LEU A 735 9.74 13.72 -23.83
C LEU A 735 10.58 13.10 -22.70
N PRO A 736 10.51 13.63 -21.46
CA PRO A 736 11.16 13.01 -20.31
C PRO A 736 10.68 11.56 -20.14
N SER A 737 11.54 10.68 -19.64
CA SER A 737 11.17 9.30 -19.34
C SER A 737 9.92 9.24 -18.46
N ALA A 738 9.00 8.30 -18.74
CA ALA A 738 7.81 8.08 -17.94
C ALA A 738 8.13 7.81 -16.46
N ARG A 739 9.28 7.16 -16.17
CA ARG A 739 9.74 6.99 -14.79
C ARG A 739 10.17 8.31 -14.16
N ALA A 740 10.89 9.17 -14.88
CA ALA A 740 11.32 10.46 -14.35
C ALA A 740 10.09 11.32 -13.97
N VAL A 741 9.05 11.29 -14.82
CA VAL A 741 7.75 11.92 -14.53
C VAL A 741 7.10 11.30 -13.30
N SER A 742 6.98 9.97 -13.24
CA SER A 742 6.42 9.24 -12.08
C SER A 742 7.16 9.59 -10.78
N ASN A 743 8.49 9.50 -10.76
CA ASN A 743 9.31 9.73 -9.58
C ASN A 743 9.22 11.18 -9.03
N VAL A 744 8.97 12.17 -9.89
CA VAL A 744 8.89 13.59 -9.49
C VAL A 744 7.46 14.01 -9.16
N LEU A 745 6.48 13.54 -9.94
CA LEU A 745 5.11 14.05 -9.89
C LEU A 745 4.13 13.11 -9.18
N VAL A 746 4.38 11.80 -9.16
CA VAL A 746 3.49 10.79 -8.57
C VAL A 746 4.11 10.26 -7.29
N LEU A 747 3.65 10.77 -6.15
CA LEU A 747 4.24 10.45 -4.85
C LEU A 747 3.47 9.34 -4.11
N ASP A 748 4.10 8.75 -3.10
CA ASP A 748 3.39 7.96 -2.10
C ASP A 748 2.70 8.89 -1.10
N GLY A 749 1.45 8.61 -0.80
CA GLY A 749 0.63 9.41 0.12
C GLY A 749 -0.55 8.60 0.62
N HIS A 750 -1.01 8.92 1.84
CA HIS A 750 -2.21 8.33 2.42
C HIS A 750 -3.26 9.41 2.64
N HIS A 751 -4.15 9.55 1.66
CA HIS A 751 -5.25 10.51 1.64
C HIS A 751 -6.57 9.74 1.54
N PRO A 752 -7.04 9.12 2.65
CA PRO A 752 -8.27 8.36 2.61
C PRO A 752 -9.48 9.27 2.32
N SER A 753 -10.35 8.83 1.43
CA SER A 753 -11.63 9.48 1.15
C SER A 753 -12.50 9.52 2.40
N GLN A 754 -13.11 10.69 2.63
CA GLN A 754 -14.02 10.87 3.76
C GLN A 754 -15.36 10.17 3.52
N THR A 755 -15.72 9.89 2.27
CA THR A 755 -17.06 9.42 1.89
C THR A 755 -17.08 8.05 1.22
N HIS A 756 -16.17 7.78 0.29
CA HIS A 756 -16.20 6.57 -0.54
C HIS A 756 -15.34 5.46 0.04
N ASN A 757 -15.74 4.22 -0.20
CA ASN A 757 -15.07 3.03 0.30
C ASN A 757 -14.32 2.26 -0.82
N LEU A 758 -13.62 1.18 -0.45
CA LEU A 758 -12.91 0.34 -1.41
C LEU A 758 -13.83 -0.46 -2.34
N MET A 759 -15.11 -0.62 -2.01
CA MET A 759 -16.10 -1.20 -2.94
C MET A 759 -16.23 -0.34 -4.19
N PHE A 760 -16.20 1.00 -4.05
CA PHE A 760 -16.20 1.94 -5.19
C PHE A 760 -14.97 1.76 -6.09
N MET A 761 -13.80 1.66 -5.47
CA MET A 761 -12.54 1.40 -6.18
C MET A 761 -12.58 0.05 -6.92
N GLN A 762 -12.98 -1.01 -6.22
CA GLN A 762 -12.96 -2.37 -6.78
C GLN A 762 -13.98 -2.54 -7.92
N PHE A 763 -15.16 -1.94 -7.79
CA PHE A 763 -16.16 -1.95 -8.86
C PHE A 763 -15.71 -1.13 -10.07
N GLY A 764 -15.01 -0.01 -9.86
CA GLY A 764 -14.38 0.76 -10.94
C GLY A 764 -13.39 -0.08 -11.75
N GLN A 765 -12.56 -0.89 -11.08
CA GLN A 765 -11.66 -1.83 -11.76
C GLN A 765 -12.43 -2.94 -12.50
N PHE A 766 -13.50 -3.47 -11.89
CA PHE A 766 -14.36 -4.48 -12.50
C PHE A 766 -15.01 -3.95 -13.80
N ILE A 767 -15.50 -2.70 -13.80
CA ILE A 767 -15.99 -2.00 -15.00
C ILE A 767 -14.89 -1.83 -16.04
N ALA A 768 -13.69 -1.41 -15.63
CA ALA A 768 -12.59 -1.19 -16.57
C ALA A 768 -12.20 -2.47 -17.32
N HIS A 769 -12.15 -3.62 -16.62
CA HIS A 769 -11.85 -4.92 -17.23
C HIS A 769 -12.97 -5.45 -18.13
N ASP A 770 -14.21 -4.99 -17.91
CA ASP A 770 -15.33 -5.35 -18.76
C ASP A 770 -15.23 -4.81 -20.17
N VAL A 771 -14.78 -3.55 -20.27
CA VAL A 771 -14.80 -2.81 -21.53
C VAL A 771 -13.43 -2.73 -22.19
N SER A 772 -12.34 -3.00 -21.48
CA SER A 772 -10.97 -2.80 -21.97
C SER A 772 -10.00 -3.89 -21.52
N ILE A 773 -9.36 -4.55 -22.49
CA ILE A 773 -8.22 -5.44 -22.27
C ILE A 773 -7.10 -5.06 -23.25
N GLY A 774 -5.93 -4.71 -22.71
CA GLY A 774 -4.76 -4.42 -23.53
C GLY A 774 -4.15 -5.70 -24.09
N VAL A 775 -4.11 -5.84 -25.42
CA VAL A 775 -3.48 -6.99 -26.10
C VAL A 775 -2.04 -6.62 -26.46
N VAL A 776 -1.03 -7.24 -25.85
CA VAL A 776 0.39 -6.97 -26.20
C VAL A 776 0.92 -7.92 -27.27
N PHE A 777 1.96 -7.48 -28.00
CA PHE A 777 2.71 -8.37 -28.88
C PHE A 777 3.39 -9.48 -28.06
N ASN A 778 3.49 -10.68 -28.63
CA ASN A 778 4.19 -11.81 -28.05
C ASN A 778 5.00 -12.55 -29.12
N LEU A 779 5.91 -13.42 -28.68
CA LEU A 779 6.64 -14.31 -29.59
C LEU A 779 5.71 -15.43 -30.07
N GLY A 780 6.02 -16.08 -31.21
CA GLY A 780 5.10 -17.02 -31.87
C GLY A 780 4.61 -18.23 -31.06
N ASN A 781 5.20 -18.52 -29.89
CA ASN A 781 4.77 -19.56 -28.94
C ASN A 781 3.99 -19.00 -27.72
N GLY A 782 3.70 -17.69 -27.70
CA GLY A 782 3.07 -16.98 -26.59
C GLY A 782 4.03 -16.46 -25.52
N SER A 783 5.35 -16.64 -25.67
CA SER A 783 6.36 -16.14 -24.72
C SER A 783 6.42 -14.61 -24.68
N ALA A 784 6.70 -14.09 -23.49
CA ALA A 784 6.86 -12.67 -23.20
C ALA A 784 8.07 -12.07 -23.91
N ILE A 785 7.90 -10.90 -24.53
CA ILE A 785 8.98 -10.16 -25.19
C ILE A 785 9.77 -9.35 -24.15
N SER A 786 11.09 -9.55 -24.13
CA SER A 786 12.00 -8.68 -23.38
C SER A 786 12.56 -7.57 -24.26
N CYS A 787 12.54 -6.35 -23.72
CA CYS A 787 13.11 -5.13 -24.26
C CYS A 787 14.31 -4.64 -23.44
N CYS A 788 14.55 -5.25 -22.28
CA CYS A 788 15.68 -5.01 -21.41
C CYS A 788 16.55 -6.28 -21.31
N SER A 789 17.86 -6.14 -21.15
CA SER A 789 18.77 -7.24 -20.85
C SER A 789 18.90 -7.43 -19.34
N GLY A 790 19.26 -8.64 -18.90
CA GLY A 790 19.46 -8.94 -17.47
C GLY A 790 18.25 -8.62 -16.60
N ASP A 791 17.03 -8.78 -17.12
CA ASP A 791 15.77 -8.40 -16.47
C ASP A 791 15.68 -6.92 -16.05
N GLY A 792 16.37 -6.01 -16.76
CA GLY A 792 16.29 -4.57 -16.56
C GLY A 792 17.62 -3.88 -16.25
N GLU A 793 18.74 -4.61 -16.21
CA GLU A 793 20.09 -4.07 -15.99
C GLU A 793 20.53 -3.12 -17.11
N GLU A 794 20.19 -3.41 -18.37
CA GLU A 794 20.43 -2.50 -19.49
C GLU A 794 19.28 -2.58 -20.51
N ILE A 795 19.29 -1.65 -21.47
CA ILE A 795 18.39 -1.69 -22.61
C ILE A 795 18.97 -2.69 -23.63
N LEU A 796 18.14 -3.59 -24.17
CA LEU A 796 18.63 -4.49 -25.22
C LEU A 796 19.15 -3.69 -26.43
N PRO A 797 20.29 -4.06 -27.03
CA PRO A 797 20.75 -3.41 -28.25
C PRO A 797 19.71 -3.49 -29.38
N ALA A 798 19.67 -2.50 -30.27
CA ALA A 798 18.67 -2.40 -31.32
C ALA A 798 18.67 -3.62 -32.27
N GLU A 799 19.81 -4.29 -32.45
CA GLU A 799 19.93 -5.55 -33.19
C GLU A 799 19.23 -6.75 -32.51
N PHE A 800 19.04 -6.71 -31.19
CA PHE A 800 18.39 -7.77 -30.40
C PHE A 800 16.99 -7.41 -29.90
N GLN A 801 16.58 -6.15 -30.05
CA GLN A 801 15.23 -5.72 -29.69
C GLN A 801 14.17 -6.24 -30.68
N HIS A 802 13.05 -6.64 -30.12
CA HIS A 802 11.82 -6.82 -30.88
C HIS A 802 11.27 -5.46 -31.33
N PHE A 803 10.67 -5.37 -32.53
CA PHE A 803 10.17 -4.10 -33.08
C PHE A 803 9.07 -3.43 -32.25
N ALA A 804 8.42 -4.19 -31.38
CA ALA A 804 7.36 -3.71 -30.49
C ALA A 804 7.90 -3.19 -29.15
N CYS A 805 9.22 -3.11 -28.97
CA CYS A 805 9.83 -2.63 -27.75
C CYS A 805 9.76 -1.10 -27.64
N ALA A 806 9.31 -0.63 -26.48
CA ALA A 806 9.34 0.79 -26.11
C ALA A 806 9.71 0.92 -24.62
N PRO A 807 10.90 0.46 -24.22
CA PRO A 807 11.29 0.36 -22.81
C PRO A 807 11.21 1.70 -22.09
N ILE A 808 10.82 1.68 -20.82
CA ILE A 808 10.83 2.88 -19.98
C ILE A 808 12.25 3.03 -19.42
N ILE A 809 12.94 4.07 -19.87
CA ILE A 809 14.34 4.33 -19.54
C ILE A 809 14.45 4.81 -18.09
N LEU A 810 15.37 4.25 -17.32
CA LEU A 810 15.64 4.66 -15.94
C LEU A 810 16.96 5.43 -15.88
N ASP A 811 16.98 6.52 -15.10
CA ASP A 811 18.21 7.22 -14.81
C ASP A 811 19.11 6.35 -13.91
N PRO A 812 20.44 6.30 -14.16
CA PRO A 812 21.36 5.63 -13.27
C PRO A 812 21.23 5.97 -11.78
N ASP A 813 20.89 7.24 -11.50
CA ASP A 813 20.73 7.83 -10.18
C ASP A 813 19.26 7.83 -9.70
N ASP A 814 18.37 7.06 -10.35
CA ASP A 814 16.99 6.88 -9.86
C ASP A 814 17.00 6.45 -8.38
N SER A 815 16.30 7.24 -7.55
CA SER A 815 16.33 7.11 -6.09
C SER A 815 15.90 5.74 -5.57
N PHE A 816 15.12 4.98 -6.35
CA PHE A 816 14.62 3.67 -5.99
C PHE A 816 15.20 2.56 -6.86
N TYR A 817 15.10 2.65 -8.18
CA TYR A 817 15.55 1.60 -9.09
C TYR A 817 17.08 1.58 -9.28
N GLY A 818 17.74 2.74 -9.14
CA GLY A 818 19.19 2.87 -9.27
C GLY A 818 19.95 2.01 -8.26
N GLN A 819 19.40 1.84 -7.04
CA GLN A 819 20.00 1.00 -6.00
C GLN A 819 20.04 -0.49 -6.37
N PHE A 820 19.16 -0.92 -7.30
CA PHE A 820 19.08 -2.29 -7.81
C PHE A 820 19.78 -2.43 -9.17
N ARG A 821 20.56 -1.42 -9.60
CA ARG A 821 21.22 -1.35 -10.92
C ARG A 821 20.27 -1.48 -12.10
N GLN A 822 19.00 -1.12 -11.90
CA GLN A 822 18.01 -1.14 -12.97
C GLN A 822 18.19 0.10 -13.85
N ARG A 823 18.12 -0.09 -15.18
CA ARG A 823 18.24 0.93 -16.22
C ARG A 823 17.03 0.94 -17.17
N CYS A 824 16.18 -0.07 -17.09
CA CYS A 824 15.05 -0.26 -17.99
C CYS A 824 13.89 -0.96 -17.28
N ILE A 825 12.67 -0.41 -17.35
CA ILE A 825 11.45 -1.18 -17.07
C ILE A 825 10.93 -1.74 -18.40
N ASN A 826 10.71 -3.05 -18.45
CA ASN A 826 10.28 -3.74 -19.66
C ASN A 826 8.88 -3.26 -20.09
N PHE A 827 8.76 -2.74 -21.31
CA PHE A 827 7.50 -2.27 -21.86
C PHE A 827 7.36 -2.66 -23.33
N VAL A 828 6.27 -3.37 -23.63
CA VAL A 828 5.90 -3.82 -24.97
C VAL A 828 4.64 -3.06 -25.40
N ARG A 829 4.67 -2.55 -26.63
CA ARG A 829 3.57 -1.81 -27.24
C ARG A 829 2.32 -2.69 -27.45
N THR A 830 1.14 -2.09 -27.45
CA THR A 830 -0.12 -2.81 -27.69
C THR A 830 -0.22 -3.21 -29.17
N GLN A 831 -0.79 -4.38 -29.45
CA GLN A 831 -1.14 -4.83 -30.79
C GLN A 831 -2.11 -3.85 -31.46
N LEU A 832 -2.07 -3.83 -32.78
CA LEU A 832 -2.88 -2.92 -33.59
C LEU A 832 -4.11 -3.63 -34.12
N ALA A 833 -5.25 -2.97 -34.07
CA ALA A 833 -6.44 -3.43 -34.78
C ALA A 833 -6.40 -2.89 -36.22
N PRO A 834 -6.76 -3.70 -37.23
CA PRO A 834 -7.07 -3.17 -38.55
C PRO A 834 -8.34 -2.31 -38.45
N GLY A 835 -8.44 -1.28 -39.29
CA GLY A 835 -9.72 -0.59 -39.49
C GLY A 835 -10.78 -1.56 -40.01
N SER A 836 -12.03 -1.33 -39.63
CA SER A 836 -13.18 -2.13 -40.08
C SER A 836 -13.42 -2.05 -41.59
N ASP A 837 -13.13 -0.87 -42.14
CA ASP A 837 -13.08 -0.53 -43.56
C ASP A 837 -11.71 -0.81 -44.19
N CYS A 838 -10.79 -1.37 -43.42
CA CYS A 838 -9.41 -1.66 -43.77
C CYS A 838 -8.61 -0.43 -44.21
N SER A 839 -9.00 0.73 -43.69
CA SER A 839 -8.31 1.97 -43.95
C SER A 839 -6.83 1.93 -43.58
N VAL A 840 -6.03 2.62 -44.40
CA VAL A 840 -4.61 2.89 -44.12
C VAL A 840 -4.52 4.23 -43.40
N GLY A 841 -3.80 4.28 -42.28
CA GLY A 841 -3.70 5.47 -41.44
C GLY A 841 -2.79 5.29 -40.24
N TYR A 842 -3.00 6.11 -39.22
CA TYR A 842 -2.28 6.00 -37.95
C TYR A 842 -2.63 4.71 -37.18
N ALA A 843 -1.79 4.36 -36.22
CA ALA A 843 -1.98 3.19 -35.37
C ALA A 843 -3.23 3.32 -34.49
N LYS A 844 -4.18 2.39 -34.68
CA LYS A 844 -5.28 2.12 -33.74
C LYS A 844 -4.95 0.87 -32.91
N GLN A 845 -4.82 1.03 -31.60
CA GLN A 845 -4.54 -0.10 -30.69
C GLN A 845 -5.77 -0.99 -30.55
N MET A 846 -5.54 -2.29 -30.42
CA MET A 846 -6.57 -3.31 -30.31
C MET A 846 -7.10 -3.41 -28.87
N ASN A 847 -8.42 -3.49 -28.75
CA ASN A 847 -9.09 -3.87 -27.53
C ASN A 847 -9.40 -5.38 -27.51
N GLY A 848 -8.95 -6.10 -26.49
CA GLY A 848 -9.20 -7.53 -26.30
C GLY A 848 -10.51 -7.86 -25.58
N ALA A 849 -11.29 -6.85 -25.18
CA ALA A 849 -12.64 -6.99 -24.62
C ALA A 849 -13.69 -6.51 -25.63
N THR A 850 -14.96 -6.87 -25.41
CA THR A 850 -16.06 -6.09 -26.00
C THR A 850 -15.99 -4.66 -25.45
N HIS A 851 -16.49 -3.69 -26.20
CA HIS A 851 -16.49 -2.30 -25.71
C HIS A 851 -17.66 -2.00 -24.77
N TYR A 852 -18.59 -2.94 -24.61
CA TYR A 852 -19.86 -2.72 -23.90
C TYR A 852 -19.76 -3.10 -22.42
N THR A 853 -20.57 -2.47 -21.59
CA THR A 853 -20.77 -2.93 -20.20
C THR A 853 -21.69 -4.15 -20.20
N ASP A 854 -21.12 -5.34 -20.45
CA ASP A 854 -21.84 -6.59 -20.68
C ASP A 854 -21.27 -7.81 -19.92
N LEU A 855 -20.42 -7.58 -18.91
CA LEU A 855 -19.77 -8.61 -18.11
C LEU A 855 -18.95 -9.61 -18.97
N SER A 856 -18.31 -9.14 -20.04
CA SER A 856 -17.43 -9.94 -20.91
C SER A 856 -16.29 -10.60 -20.13
N HIS A 857 -15.75 -9.93 -19.13
CA HIS A 857 -14.73 -10.47 -18.21
C HIS A 857 -15.26 -11.59 -17.30
N LEU A 858 -16.59 -11.76 -17.17
CA LEU A 858 -17.24 -12.90 -16.51
C LEU A 858 -17.56 -14.02 -17.51
N TYR A 859 -18.17 -13.68 -18.65
CA TYR A 859 -18.71 -14.64 -19.62
C TYR A 859 -17.72 -15.06 -20.72
N GLY A 860 -16.59 -14.37 -20.85
CA GLY A 860 -15.64 -14.52 -21.95
C GLY A 860 -15.99 -13.67 -23.17
N ASN A 861 -15.00 -13.51 -24.04
CA ASN A 861 -15.10 -12.72 -25.28
C ASN A 861 -15.23 -13.57 -26.56
N SER A 862 -15.33 -14.90 -26.43
CA SER A 862 -15.51 -15.81 -27.57
C SER A 862 -16.41 -16.98 -27.20
N ASP A 863 -17.08 -17.57 -28.19
CA ASP A 863 -17.93 -18.75 -28.00
C ASP A 863 -17.13 -19.92 -27.38
N GLU A 864 -15.85 -20.09 -27.74
CA GLU A 864 -14.96 -21.11 -27.19
C GLU A 864 -14.66 -20.87 -25.71
N LYS A 865 -14.38 -19.62 -25.33
CA LYS A 865 -14.11 -19.27 -23.94
C LYS A 865 -15.36 -19.44 -23.08
N LEU A 866 -16.51 -18.99 -23.60
CA LEU A 866 -17.79 -19.16 -22.93
C LEU A 866 -18.13 -20.65 -22.73
N ALA A 867 -17.89 -21.50 -23.73
CA ALA A 867 -18.15 -22.93 -23.63
C ALA A 867 -17.37 -23.60 -22.48
N VAL A 868 -16.15 -23.15 -22.19
CA VAL A 868 -15.34 -23.62 -21.05
C VAL A 868 -15.92 -23.17 -19.71
N LEU A 869 -16.57 -22.01 -19.68
CA LEU A 869 -17.13 -21.40 -18.47
C LEU A 869 -18.57 -21.85 -18.17
N ARG A 870 -19.22 -22.61 -19.06
CA ARG A 870 -20.61 -23.06 -18.90
C ARG A 870 -20.69 -24.44 -18.26
N ALA A 871 -21.74 -24.64 -17.46
CA ALA A 871 -22.13 -25.93 -16.90
C ALA A 871 -23.59 -26.28 -17.26
N PRO A 872 -23.99 -27.57 -17.16
CA PRO A 872 -25.35 -28.00 -17.43
C PRO A 872 -26.40 -27.28 -16.58
N GLY A 873 -27.62 -27.20 -17.09
CA GLY A 873 -28.76 -26.52 -16.44
C GLY A 873 -28.80 -25.01 -16.65
N GLY A 874 -28.02 -24.51 -17.62
CA GLY A 874 -27.94 -23.08 -17.93
C GLY A 874 -27.12 -22.28 -16.92
N LEU A 875 -26.11 -22.92 -16.30
CA LEU A 875 -25.28 -22.34 -15.25
C LEU A 875 -23.90 -21.95 -15.79
N LEU A 876 -23.19 -21.10 -15.04
CA LEU A 876 -21.74 -20.99 -15.10
C LEU A 876 -21.11 -22.12 -14.27
N ASP A 877 -19.98 -22.64 -14.76
CA ASP A 877 -19.20 -23.68 -14.09
C ASP A 877 -18.62 -23.16 -12.78
N ILE A 878 -18.50 -24.06 -11.80
CA ILE A 878 -18.07 -23.72 -10.44
C ILE A 878 -17.18 -24.82 -9.86
N PHE A 879 -16.23 -24.38 -9.05
CA PHE A 879 -15.52 -25.25 -8.13
C PHE A 879 -16.31 -25.33 -6.81
N ASN A 880 -16.80 -26.53 -6.48
CA ASN A 880 -17.49 -26.77 -5.22
C ASN A 880 -16.47 -27.00 -4.08
N ASP A 881 -16.24 -25.97 -3.28
CA ASP A 881 -15.35 -26.01 -2.11
C ASP A 881 -16.16 -26.30 -0.85
N TYR A 882 -16.52 -27.59 -0.66
CA TYR A 882 -17.28 -28.09 0.50
C TYR A 882 -18.64 -27.41 0.71
N GLY A 883 -19.42 -27.27 -0.36
CA GLY A 883 -20.75 -26.66 -0.37
C GLY A 883 -20.76 -25.16 -0.69
N ARG A 884 -19.59 -24.55 -0.91
CA ARG A 884 -19.46 -23.17 -1.38
C ARG A 884 -19.16 -23.15 -2.87
N GLU A 885 -19.83 -22.27 -3.61
CA GLU A 885 -19.64 -22.10 -5.05
C GLU A 885 -18.56 -21.06 -5.28
N LEU A 886 -17.39 -21.48 -5.76
CA LEU A 886 -16.31 -20.60 -6.21
C LEU A 886 -16.18 -20.71 -7.74
N PRO A 887 -15.52 -19.76 -8.42
CA PRO A 887 -15.23 -19.90 -9.83
C PRO A 887 -14.46 -21.21 -10.14
N PRO A 888 -14.50 -21.72 -11.38
CA PRO A 888 -13.84 -22.97 -11.72
C PRO A 888 -12.33 -22.86 -11.56
N LEU A 889 -11.64 -23.98 -11.30
CA LEU A 889 -10.18 -23.97 -11.19
C LEU A 889 -9.53 -24.00 -12.58
N THR A 890 -8.34 -23.42 -12.70
CA THR A 890 -7.54 -23.42 -13.93
C THR A 890 -6.10 -23.90 -13.68
N GLU A 891 -5.48 -24.45 -14.71
CA GLU A 891 -4.07 -24.87 -14.71
C GLU A 891 -3.11 -23.75 -15.17
N ARG A 892 -3.63 -22.54 -15.41
CA ARG A 892 -2.80 -21.41 -15.81
C ARG A 892 -1.79 -21.06 -14.70
N LYS A 893 -0.58 -20.66 -15.10
CA LYS A 893 0.62 -20.57 -14.24
C LYS A 893 0.82 -19.20 -13.59
N GLU A 894 -0.09 -18.23 -13.80
CA GLU A 894 0.02 -16.89 -13.21
C GLU A 894 -0.08 -16.90 -11.69
N CYS A 895 -0.79 -17.85 -11.10
CA CYS A 895 -0.90 -17.93 -9.65
C CYS A 895 0.39 -18.47 -9.04
N LEU A 896 1.03 -17.67 -8.17
CA LEU A 896 2.28 -18.01 -7.51
C LEU A 896 2.03 -19.19 -6.54
N ASN A 897 2.77 -20.28 -6.74
CA ASN A 897 2.75 -21.53 -5.95
C ASN A 897 1.56 -22.47 -6.19
N MET A 898 1.58 -23.23 -7.30
CA MET A 898 0.75 -24.43 -7.47
C MET A 898 1.30 -25.61 -6.65
N HIS A 899 1.27 -25.49 -5.32
CA HIS A 899 1.38 -26.66 -4.42
C HIS A 899 0.06 -27.42 -4.38
N ASP A 900 0.07 -28.70 -4.00
CA ASP A 900 -1.15 -29.49 -3.81
C ASP A 900 -2.13 -28.76 -2.87
N GLY A 901 -3.28 -28.35 -3.43
CA GLY A 901 -4.32 -27.61 -2.70
C GLY A 901 -4.34 -26.08 -2.89
N ALA A 902 -3.44 -25.49 -3.67
CA ALA A 902 -3.58 -24.08 -4.09
C ALA A 902 -4.74 -23.93 -5.11
N ALA A 903 -5.40 -22.77 -5.11
CA ALA A 903 -6.39 -22.42 -6.14
C ALA A 903 -5.86 -21.34 -7.07
N CYS A 904 -6.20 -21.48 -8.34
CA CYS A 904 -6.15 -20.44 -9.36
C CYS A 904 -7.47 -20.53 -10.12
N PHE A 905 -8.17 -19.41 -10.29
CA PHE A 905 -9.52 -19.43 -10.82
C PHE A 905 -9.58 -19.11 -12.31
N GLU A 906 -10.56 -19.70 -12.98
CA GLU A 906 -10.88 -19.39 -14.36
C GLU A 906 -11.96 -18.30 -14.41
N SER A 907 -11.82 -17.38 -15.36
CA SER A 907 -12.72 -16.25 -15.59
C SER A 907 -12.81 -15.95 -17.08
N GLY A 908 -13.71 -15.03 -17.48
CA GLY A 908 -13.82 -14.58 -18.87
C GLY A 908 -12.54 -13.96 -19.43
N ASP A 909 -11.73 -13.34 -18.56
CA ASP A 909 -10.41 -12.79 -18.90
C ASP A 909 -9.26 -13.34 -18.02
N ASN A 910 -8.05 -12.78 -18.19
CA ASN A 910 -6.84 -13.17 -17.45
C ASN A 910 -6.59 -12.37 -16.17
N HIS A 911 -7.41 -11.35 -15.86
CA HIS A 911 -7.25 -10.48 -14.70
C HIS A 911 -7.97 -11.01 -13.46
N GLY A 912 -8.87 -11.99 -13.58
CA GLY A 912 -9.70 -12.46 -12.45
C GLY A 912 -8.94 -12.89 -11.19
N ASN A 913 -7.64 -13.22 -11.30
CA ASN A 913 -6.76 -13.56 -10.17
C ASN A 913 -5.78 -12.44 -9.77
N GLN A 914 -5.78 -11.29 -10.45
CA GLN A 914 -4.75 -10.24 -10.30
C GLN A 914 -4.64 -9.73 -8.87
N ILE A 915 -5.77 -9.37 -8.25
CA ILE A 915 -5.89 -9.06 -6.83
C ILE A 915 -7.09 -9.81 -6.26
N ILE A 916 -6.99 -10.27 -5.02
CA ILE A 916 -8.01 -11.15 -4.44
C ILE A 916 -9.39 -10.49 -4.26
N SER A 917 -9.44 -9.17 -4.09
CA SER A 917 -10.70 -8.41 -4.05
C SER A 917 -11.42 -8.40 -5.40
N LEU A 918 -10.70 -8.49 -6.52
CA LEU A 918 -11.28 -8.66 -7.85
C LEU A 918 -11.86 -10.08 -8.02
N THR A 919 -11.13 -11.11 -7.55
CA THR A 919 -11.62 -12.49 -7.52
C THR A 919 -12.91 -12.63 -6.71
N VAL A 920 -13.05 -11.87 -5.63
CA VAL A 920 -14.28 -11.79 -4.83
C VAL A 920 -15.46 -11.27 -5.67
N PHE A 921 -15.26 -10.23 -6.49
CA PHE A 921 -16.30 -9.75 -7.41
C PHE A 921 -16.66 -10.81 -8.46
N HIS A 922 -15.68 -11.45 -9.11
CA HIS A 922 -15.97 -12.55 -10.03
C HIS A 922 -16.80 -13.65 -9.36
N THR A 923 -16.51 -13.98 -8.10
CA THR A 923 -17.27 -14.99 -7.34
C THR A 923 -18.72 -14.56 -7.11
N VAL A 924 -18.94 -13.33 -6.64
CA VAL A 924 -20.27 -12.77 -6.37
C VAL A 924 -21.12 -12.73 -7.64
N TRP A 925 -20.56 -12.28 -8.76
CA TRP A 925 -21.29 -12.18 -10.03
C TRP A 925 -21.50 -13.54 -10.71
N THR A 926 -20.59 -14.52 -10.56
CA THR A 926 -20.84 -15.92 -10.99
C THR A 926 -22.00 -16.52 -10.21
N ARG A 927 -22.05 -16.29 -8.90
CA ARG A 927 -23.15 -16.75 -8.04
C ARG A 927 -24.47 -16.11 -8.42
N GLU A 928 -24.46 -14.82 -8.74
CA GLU A 928 -25.69 -14.11 -9.14
C GLU A 928 -26.28 -14.71 -10.42
N HIS A 929 -25.44 -14.97 -11.44
CA HIS A 929 -25.89 -15.69 -12.64
C HIS A 929 -26.51 -17.04 -12.30
N ASN A 930 -25.85 -17.85 -11.47
CA ASN A 930 -26.35 -19.16 -11.09
C ASN A 930 -27.63 -19.09 -10.24
N ARG A 931 -27.77 -18.08 -9.39
CA ARG A 931 -28.98 -17.81 -8.59
C ARG A 931 -30.17 -17.50 -9.50
N VAL A 932 -29.98 -16.58 -10.46
CA VAL A 932 -31.01 -16.19 -11.43
C VAL A 932 -31.37 -17.38 -12.33
N ALA A 933 -30.39 -18.09 -12.90
CA ALA A 933 -30.62 -19.26 -13.75
C ALA A 933 -31.44 -20.35 -13.05
N ARG A 934 -31.11 -20.67 -11.79
CA ARG A 934 -31.88 -21.64 -10.99
C ARG A 934 -33.31 -21.18 -10.73
N ALA A 935 -33.51 -19.89 -10.46
CA ALA A 935 -34.85 -19.33 -10.26
C ALA A 935 -35.67 -19.39 -11.56
N LEU A 936 -35.09 -19.01 -12.70
CA LEU A 936 -35.73 -19.06 -14.00
C LEU A 936 -36.09 -20.49 -14.42
N SER A 937 -35.19 -21.46 -14.21
CA SER A 937 -35.46 -22.87 -14.50
C SER A 937 -36.66 -23.41 -13.68
N ARG A 938 -36.80 -22.99 -12.41
CA ARG A 938 -37.97 -23.36 -11.58
C ARG A 938 -39.26 -22.65 -12.01
N LEU A 939 -39.18 -21.37 -12.38
CA LEU A 939 -40.33 -20.58 -12.81
C LEU A 939 -40.82 -20.99 -14.20
N ASN A 940 -39.90 -21.44 -15.06
CA ASN A 940 -40.14 -21.80 -16.45
C ASN A 940 -39.61 -23.23 -16.75
N PRO A 941 -40.27 -24.30 -16.26
CA PRO A 941 -39.77 -25.68 -16.39
C PRO A 941 -39.66 -26.20 -17.83
N MET A 942 -40.26 -25.51 -18.80
CA MET A 942 -40.24 -25.87 -20.22
C MET A 942 -39.05 -25.25 -20.98
N TRP A 943 -38.27 -24.36 -20.34
CA TRP A 943 -37.09 -23.78 -20.98
C TRP A 943 -35.95 -24.79 -21.04
N ASP A 944 -35.26 -24.82 -22.17
CA ASP A 944 -34.00 -25.55 -22.29
C ASP A 944 -32.85 -24.81 -21.60
N GLU A 945 -31.73 -25.51 -21.43
CA GLU A 945 -30.56 -24.98 -20.71
C GLU A 945 -29.94 -23.75 -21.37
N ASP A 946 -30.01 -23.65 -22.71
CA ASP A 946 -29.54 -22.48 -23.44
C ASP A 946 -30.44 -21.27 -23.19
N THR A 947 -31.76 -21.44 -23.22
CA THR A 947 -32.71 -20.37 -22.93
C THR A 947 -32.52 -19.85 -21.50
N VAL A 948 -32.39 -20.77 -20.53
CA VAL A 948 -32.12 -20.40 -19.13
C VAL A 948 -30.83 -19.58 -19.02
N PHE A 949 -29.75 -20.04 -19.65
CA PHE A 949 -28.45 -19.36 -19.62
C PHE A 949 -28.52 -17.94 -20.20
N TRP A 950 -29.09 -17.79 -21.40
CA TRP A 950 -29.13 -16.50 -22.08
C TRP A 950 -30.08 -15.50 -21.41
N GLU A 951 -31.20 -15.95 -20.84
CA GLU A 951 -32.08 -15.09 -20.05
C GLU A 951 -31.41 -14.67 -18.73
N ALA A 952 -30.71 -15.58 -18.04
CA ALA A 952 -29.95 -15.25 -16.84
C ALA A 952 -28.83 -14.25 -17.14
N ARG A 953 -28.03 -14.48 -18.19
CA ARG A 953 -27.02 -13.51 -18.67
C ARG A 953 -27.63 -12.15 -18.94
N ARG A 954 -28.77 -12.08 -19.64
CA ARG A 954 -29.43 -10.80 -19.97
C ARG A 954 -29.88 -10.04 -18.72
N ILE A 955 -30.48 -10.74 -17.74
CA ILE A 955 -30.92 -10.12 -16.47
C ILE A 955 -29.73 -9.59 -15.67
N VAL A 956 -28.69 -10.41 -15.49
CA VAL A 956 -27.51 -10.00 -14.70
C VAL A 956 -26.74 -8.85 -15.37
N GLN A 957 -26.64 -8.84 -16.70
CA GLN A 957 -26.13 -7.68 -17.44
C GLN A 957 -26.96 -6.42 -17.18
N ALA A 958 -28.28 -6.54 -17.11
CA ALA A 958 -29.18 -5.43 -16.83
C ALA A 958 -29.05 -4.90 -15.40
N GLU A 959 -28.93 -5.77 -14.41
CA GLU A 959 -28.64 -5.40 -13.01
C GLU A 959 -27.30 -4.67 -12.92
N TYR A 960 -26.27 -5.20 -13.58
CA TYR A 960 -24.94 -4.60 -13.63
C TYR A 960 -24.95 -3.20 -14.28
N GLN A 961 -25.56 -3.05 -15.45
CA GLN A 961 -25.73 -1.76 -16.11
C GLN A 961 -26.52 -0.80 -15.22
N HIS A 962 -27.61 -1.24 -14.59
CA HIS A 962 -28.39 -0.37 -13.72
C HIS A 962 -27.54 0.15 -12.53
N ILE A 963 -26.82 -0.73 -11.84
CA ILE A 963 -25.94 -0.37 -10.71
C ILE A 963 -24.87 0.67 -11.14
N ILE A 964 -24.28 0.50 -12.33
CA ILE A 964 -23.32 1.47 -12.87
C ILE A 964 -23.92 2.88 -12.97
N TYR A 965 -25.06 3.03 -13.65
CA TYR A 965 -25.62 4.35 -13.95
C TYR A 965 -26.45 4.94 -12.81
N ASN A 966 -26.99 4.10 -11.94
CA ASN A 966 -27.83 4.50 -10.81
C ASN A 966 -27.02 4.80 -9.54
N GLU A 967 -25.97 4.04 -9.26
CA GLU A 967 -25.23 4.13 -7.99
C GLU A 967 -23.78 4.60 -8.19
N TRP A 968 -23.00 3.97 -9.06
CA TRP A 968 -21.55 4.21 -9.14
C TRP A 968 -21.18 5.49 -9.90
N LEU A 969 -21.72 5.69 -11.10
CA LEU A 969 -21.37 6.80 -12.00
C LEU A 969 -21.78 8.18 -11.44
N PRO A 970 -22.95 8.36 -10.78
CA PRO A 970 -23.26 9.61 -10.10
C PRO A 970 -22.26 10.00 -9.01
N LEU A 971 -21.77 9.02 -8.24
CA LEU A 971 -20.77 9.23 -7.19
C LEU A 971 -19.37 9.55 -7.74
N LEU A 972 -19.13 9.28 -9.03
CA LEU A 972 -17.91 9.62 -9.73
C LEU A 972 -17.97 11.04 -10.32
N LEU A 973 -19.07 11.36 -11.01
CA LEU A 973 -19.18 12.54 -11.88
C LEU A 973 -19.95 13.71 -11.27
N GLY A 974 -20.74 13.48 -10.21
CA GLY A 974 -21.66 14.46 -9.65
C GLY A 974 -22.90 14.69 -10.50
N HIS A 975 -23.96 15.24 -9.89
CA HIS A 975 -25.27 15.33 -10.52
C HIS A 975 -25.28 16.21 -11.78
N LYS A 976 -24.55 17.32 -11.78
CA LYS A 976 -24.51 18.28 -12.90
C LYS A 976 -23.98 17.65 -14.19
N ILE A 977 -22.92 16.83 -14.09
CA ILE A 977 -22.35 16.14 -15.25
C ILE A 977 -23.27 15.00 -15.69
N MET A 978 -23.87 14.26 -14.76
CA MET A 978 -24.86 13.23 -15.07
C MET A 978 -26.05 13.79 -15.86
N GLU A 979 -26.57 14.95 -15.46
CA GLU A 979 -27.60 15.67 -16.19
C GLU A 979 -27.12 16.15 -17.55
N ALA A 980 -25.92 16.75 -17.64
CA ALA A 980 -25.39 17.31 -18.89
C ALA A 980 -25.37 16.27 -20.04
N PHE A 981 -25.05 15.01 -19.73
CA PHE A 981 -24.89 13.93 -20.68
C PHE A 981 -26.09 12.95 -20.79
N ASP A 982 -27.18 13.20 -20.06
CA ASP A 982 -28.37 12.32 -19.99
C ASP A 982 -28.07 10.91 -19.48
N LEU A 983 -27.23 10.82 -18.46
CA LEU A 983 -26.75 9.53 -17.95
C LEU A 983 -27.68 8.91 -16.91
N LEU A 984 -28.52 9.70 -16.24
CA LEU A 984 -29.44 9.20 -15.22
C LEU A 984 -30.42 8.16 -15.80
N PRO A 985 -30.75 7.10 -15.03
CA PRO A 985 -31.78 6.13 -15.41
C PRO A 985 -33.13 6.81 -15.68
N SER A 986 -33.83 6.36 -16.72
CA SER A 986 -35.17 6.83 -17.05
C SER A 986 -36.22 6.19 -16.12
N PRO A 987 -37.39 6.81 -15.88
CA PRO A 987 -38.47 6.14 -15.13
C PRO A 987 -39.18 5.05 -15.96
N ALA A 988 -39.32 5.26 -17.26
CA ALA A 988 -39.93 4.32 -18.21
C ALA A 988 -38.86 3.75 -19.18
N TYR A 989 -39.29 3.29 -20.36
CA TYR A 989 -38.35 3.02 -21.44
C TYR A 989 -37.67 4.32 -21.88
N SER A 990 -36.36 4.27 -22.08
CA SER A 990 -35.60 5.37 -22.65
C SER A 990 -35.79 5.39 -24.18
N THR A 991 -35.75 6.59 -24.76
CA THR A 991 -35.74 6.83 -26.21
C THR A 991 -34.37 7.27 -26.72
N ASP A 992 -33.33 7.15 -25.89
CA ASP A 992 -32.01 7.75 -26.14
C ASP A 992 -31.10 6.92 -27.04
N TYR A 993 -31.55 5.74 -27.47
CA TYR A 993 -30.77 4.90 -28.39
C TYR A 993 -30.56 5.62 -29.72
N ASP A 994 -29.30 5.75 -30.13
CA ASP A 994 -28.90 6.31 -31.41
C ASP A 994 -28.09 5.27 -32.20
N PRO A 995 -28.63 4.71 -33.29
CA PRO A 995 -27.91 3.74 -34.12
C PRO A 995 -26.72 4.35 -34.88
N ASN A 996 -26.52 5.67 -34.84
CA ASN A 996 -25.35 6.34 -35.41
C ASN A 996 -24.27 6.65 -34.37
N MET A 997 -24.53 6.35 -33.09
CA MET A 997 -23.55 6.48 -32.03
C MET A 997 -22.61 5.27 -32.05
N ASN A 998 -21.32 5.52 -32.27
CA ASN A 998 -20.31 4.47 -32.13
C ASN A 998 -20.02 4.25 -30.62
N PRO A 999 -20.28 3.04 -30.08
CA PRO A 999 -20.06 2.72 -28.67
C PRO A 999 -18.61 2.37 -28.35
N SER A 1000 -17.73 2.26 -29.36
CA SER A 1000 -16.33 1.94 -29.15
C SER A 1000 -15.66 2.90 -28.16
N LEU A 1001 -14.71 2.35 -27.41
CA LEU A 1001 -13.97 3.08 -26.39
C LEU A 1001 -12.98 4.04 -27.04
N THR A 1002 -12.83 5.22 -26.46
CA THR A 1002 -11.76 6.15 -26.82
C THR A 1002 -10.44 5.77 -26.16
N ALA A 1003 -9.32 6.03 -26.83
CA ALA A 1003 -8.00 5.82 -26.24
C ALA A 1003 -7.78 6.68 -24.99
N GLU A 1004 -8.31 7.90 -25.00
CA GLU A 1004 -8.26 8.83 -23.88
C GLU A 1004 -8.95 8.28 -22.64
N TYR A 1005 -10.13 7.68 -22.80
CA TYR A 1005 -10.83 7.00 -21.72
C TYR A 1005 -10.00 5.82 -21.19
N ALA A 1006 -9.56 4.92 -22.07
CA ALA A 1006 -8.93 3.65 -21.68
C ALA A 1006 -7.51 3.81 -21.10
N THR A 1007 -6.76 4.81 -21.55
CA THR A 1007 -5.33 4.99 -21.16
C THR A 1007 -5.09 6.11 -20.17
N ALA A 1008 -6.03 7.03 -19.98
CA ALA A 1008 -5.90 8.12 -19.04
C ALA A 1008 -7.12 8.22 -18.10
N ALA A 1009 -8.28 8.65 -18.60
CA ALA A 1009 -9.37 9.09 -17.72
C ALA A 1009 -9.86 7.97 -16.78
N MET A 1010 -10.16 6.77 -17.30
CA MET A 1010 -10.61 5.63 -16.48
C MET A 1010 -9.50 5.04 -15.59
N ARG A 1011 -8.23 5.44 -15.82
CA ARG A 1011 -7.09 5.07 -14.97
C ARG A 1011 -6.92 5.98 -13.75
N PHE A 1012 -7.85 6.93 -13.51
CA PHE A 1012 -7.96 7.62 -12.23
C PHE A 1012 -8.05 6.61 -11.06
N GLY A 1013 -8.64 5.43 -11.33
CA GLY A 1013 -8.78 4.32 -10.39
C GLY A 1013 -7.47 3.90 -9.71
N HIS A 1014 -6.31 4.11 -10.34
CA HIS A 1014 -5.02 3.76 -9.75
C HIS A 1014 -4.56 4.71 -8.63
N SER A 1015 -5.08 5.94 -8.58
CA SER A 1015 -4.81 6.90 -7.49
C SER A 1015 -5.64 6.57 -6.24
N ILE A 1016 -6.85 6.02 -6.40
CA ILE A 1016 -7.76 5.70 -5.28
C ILE A 1016 -7.47 4.35 -4.59
N VAL A 1017 -6.42 3.62 -5.00
CA VAL A 1017 -6.05 2.33 -4.42
C VAL A 1017 -5.31 2.52 -3.10
N ASP A 1018 -5.83 1.93 -2.03
CA ASP A 1018 -5.06 1.75 -0.79
C ASP A 1018 -4.06 0.60 -1.00
N GLY A 1019 -2.79 0.79 -0.61
CA GLY A 1019 -1.76 -0.24 -0.69
C GLY A 1019 -2.06 -1.49 0.14
N GLN A 1020 -3.06 -1.44 1.03
CA GLN A 1020 -3.48 -2.56 1.87
C GLN A 1020 -5.00 -2.83 1.82
N LEU A 1021 -5.38 -4.10 1.82
CA LEU A 1021 -6.76 -4.57 2.01
C LEU A 1021 -6.96 -5.02 3.47
N LYS A 1022 -7.90 -4.42 4.19
CA LYS A 1022 -8.22 -4.73 5.59
C LYS A 1022 -9.38 -5.72 5.65
N ILE A 1023 -9.13 -6.87 6.25
CA ILE A 1023 -10.14 -7.87 6.58
C ILE A 1023 -10.68 -7.56 7.97
N LEU A 1024 -12.00 -7.37 8.09
CA LEU A 1024 -12.65 -7.08 9.36
C LEU A 1024 -13.06 -8.35 10.10
N SER A 1025 -13.08 -8.27 11.43
CA SER A 1025 -13.70 -9.29 12.28
C SER A 1025 -15.14 -8.88 12.62
N PRO A 1026 -16.15 -9.68 12.23
CA PRO A 1026 -17.56 -9.36 12.52
C PRO A 1026 -17.91 -9.44 14.02
N LYS A 1027 -17.04 -10.02 14.86
CA LYS A 1027 -17.30 -10.17 16.31
C LYS A 1027 -17.03 -8.90 17.11
N ASN A 1028 -16.15 -8.02 16.64
CA ASN A 1028 -15.73 -6.83 17.39
C ASN A 1028 -15.55 -5.59 16.51
N ASN A 1029 -15.91 -5.66 15.22
CA ASN A 1029 -15.71 -4.62 14.21
C ASN A 1029 -14.25 -4.11 14.09
N GLY A 1030 -13.28 -4.88 14.59
CA GLY A 1030 -11.85 -4.56 14.48
C GLY A 1030 -11.21 -5.20 13.26
N VAL A 1031 -10.09 -4.64 12.79
CA VAL A 1031 -9.30 -5.23 11.70
C VAL A 1031 -8.68 -6.55 12.16
N TYR A 1032 -9.17 -7.66 11.60
CA TYR A 1032 -8.64 -9.02 11.80
C TYR A 1032 -7.26 -9.17 11.17
N GLU A 1033 -7.09 -8.61 9.96
CA GLU A 1033 -5.88 -8.72 9.17
C GLU A 1033 -5.77 -7.56 8.20
N SER A 1034 -4.55 -7.10 7.92
CA SER A 1034 -4.25 -6.20 6.81
C SER A 1034 -3.36 -6.96 5.82
N MET A 1035 -3.75 -6.98 4.54
CA MET A 1035 -3.00 -7.61 3.46
C MET A 1035 -2.37 -6.54 2.59
N PHE A 1036 -1.04 -6.52 2.50
CA PHE A 1036 -0.34 -5.65 1.57
C PHE A 1036 -0.54 -6.17 0.15
N ILE A 1037 -1.10 -5.36 -0.75
CA ILE A 1037 -1.51 -5.78 -2.10
C ILE A 1037 -0.39 -6.50 -2.86
N PRO A 1038 0.87 -5.99 -2.91
CA PRO A 1038 1.95 -6.59 -3.68
C PRO A 1038 2.26 -8.04 -3.30
N GLU A 1039 2.07 -8.38 -2.02
CA GLU A 1039 2.35 -9.72 -1.47
C GLU A 1039 1.23 -10.73 -1.78
N VAL A 1040 0.04 -10.26 -2.17
CA VAL A 1040 -1.14 -11.09 -2.42
C VAL A 1040 -1.64 -11.05 -3.87
N MET A 1041 -0.92 -10.34 -4.75
CA MET A 1041 -1.19 -10.38 -6.19
C MET A 1041 -1.03 -11.80 -6.73
N PHE A 1042 -1.97 -12.25 -7.56
CA PHE A 1042 -2.03 -13.63 -8.09
C PHE A 1042 -2.06 -14.74 -7.02
N GLN A 1043 -2.56 -14.46 -5.81
CA GLN A 1043 -2.69 -15.46 -4.73
C GLN A 1043 -4.15 -15.62 -4.25
N PRO A 1044 -5.05 -16.17 -5.09
CA PRO A 1044 -6.48 -16.23 -4.76
C PRO A 1044 -6.83 -17.39 -3.80
N SER A 1045 -5.88 -18.25 -3.46
CA SER A 1045 -6.07 -19.43 -2.58
C SER A 1045 -6.76 -19.13 -1.26
N ARG A 1046 -6.67 -17.91 -0.73
CA ARG A 1046 -7.34 -17.52 0.51
C ARG A 1046 -8.87 -17.52 0.42
N LEU A 1047 -9.43 -17.44 -0.78
CA LEU A 1047 -10.89 -17.52 -0.98
C LEU A 1047 -11.46 -18.89 -0.55
N ARG A 1048 -10.61 -19.92 -0.51
CA ARG A 1048 -10.93 -21.25 0.04
C ARG A 1048 -11.07 -21.28 1.57
N ILE A 1049 -10.71 -20.21 2.27
CA ILE A 1049 -10.95 -20.08 3.70
C ILE A 1049 -12.42 -19.68 3.90
N LYS A 1050 -13.19 -20.52 4.61
CA LYS A 1050 -14.65 -20.38 4.73
C LYS A 1050 -15.18 -18.96 5.00
N PRO A 1051 -14.76 -18.24 6.07
CA PRO A 1051 -15.29 -16.89 6.33
C PRO A 1051 -14.66 -15.77 5.49
N PHE A 1052 -13.73 -16.07 4.57
CA PHE A 1052 -12.92 -15.04 3.93
C PHE A 1052 -13.73 -14.15 2.97
N LEU A 1053 -14.63 -14.73 2.17
CA LEU A 1053 -15.46 -13.98 1.23
C LEU A 1053 -16.30 -12.92 1.96
N ASP A 1054 -17.07 -13.34 2.96
CA ASP A 1054 -17.91 -12.46 3.79
C ASP A 1054 -17.08 -11.33 4.43
N ARG A 1055 -15.94 -11.67 5.06
CA ARG A 1055 -15.09 -10.67 5.71
C ARG A 1055 -14.45 -9.69 4.73
N MET A 1056 -14.12 -10.14 3.52
CA MET A 1056 -13.60 -9.25 2.49
C MET A 1056 -14.70 -8.29 2.04
N LEU A 1057 -15.91 -8.77 1.76
CA LEU A 1057 -17.04 -7.92 1.36
C LEU A 1057 -17.39 -6.88 2.43
N ILE A 1058 -17.37 -7.27 3.71
CA ILE A 1058 -17.54 -6.35 4.84
C ILE A 1058 -16.39 -5.32 4.88
N GLY A 1059 -15.14 -5.77 4.68
CA GLY A 1059 -13.97 -4.89 4.63
C GLY A 1059 -14.02 -3.86 3.51
N LEU A 1060 -14.43 -4.27 2.31
CA LEU A 1060 -14.55 -3.38 1.14
C LEU A 1060 -15.63 -2.31 1.33
N ALA A 1061 -16.74 -2.65 2.00
CA ALA A 1061 -17.83 -1.72 2.30
C ALA A 1061 -17.49 -0.71 3.43
N TRP A 1062 -16.46 -1.00 4.23
CA TRP A 1062 -16.05 -0.17 5.37
C TRP A 1062 -14.80 0.66 5.10
N GLN A 1063 -13.77 0.05 4.51
CA GLN A 1063 -12.47 0.69 4.36
C GLN A 1063 -12.57 1.84 3.35
N PRO A 1064 -12.07 3.06 3.68
CA PRO A 1064 -12.03 4.16 2.72
C PRO A 1064 -11.10 3.83 1.54
N MET A 1065 -11.48 4.29 0.34
CA MET A 1065 -10.54 4.40 -0.78
C MET A 1065 -9.57 5.58 -0.56
N GLN A 1066 -8.53 5.73 -1.39
CA GLN A 1066 -7.75 6.98 -1.42
C GLN A 1066 -8.47 8.06 -2.26
N THR A 1067 -8.06 9.32 -2.18
CA THR A 1067 -8.57 10.41 -3.01
C THR A 1067 -7.97 10.37 -4.42
N VAL A 1068 -8.63 11.03 -5.38
CA VAL A 1068 -8.09 11.21 -6.74
C VAL A 1068 -7.16 12.41 -6.70
N ASP A 1069 -5.86 12.15 -6.77
CA ASP A 1069 -4.81 13.16 -6.64
C ASP A 1069 -3.50 12.61 -7.26
N PRO A 1070 -2.40 13.38 -7.35
CA PRO A 1070 -1.14 12.87 -7.90
C PRO A 1070 -0.38 11.98 -6.90
N PHE A 1071 -1.10 11.19 -6.08
CA PHE A 1071 -0.52 10.20 -5.19
C PHE A 1071 -0.96 8.79 -5.61
N VAL A 1072 0.02 7.90 -5.69
CA VAL A 1072 -0.18 6.47 -5.99
C VAL A 1072 0.71 5.69 -5.05
N THR A 1073 0.09 4.78 -4.29
CA THR A 1073 0.78 3.97 -3.30
C THR A 1073 2.02 3.27 -3.88
N GLU A 1074 3.11 3.17 -3.10
CA GLU A 1074 4.31 2.41 -3.50
C GLU A 1074 4.01 0.95 -3.84
N ALA A 1075 2.90 0.39 -3.31
CA ALA A 1075 2.40 -0.91 -3.71
C ALA A 1075 2.22 -1.04 -5.24
N LEU A 1076 1.85 0.05 -5.92
CA LEU A 1076 1.65 0.09 -7.36
C LEU A 1076 2.77 0.83 -8.10
N SER A 1077 3.38 1.86 -7.51
CA SER A 1077 4.41 2.68 -8.17
C SER A 1077 5.85 2.14 -8.03
N ARG A 1078 6.07 1.11 -7.19
CA ARG A 1078 7.39 0.51 -6.95
C ARG A 1078 7.39 -1.00 -6.80
N TYR A 1079 6.30 -1.58 -6.29
CA TYR A 1079 6.24 -3.00 -5.90
C TYR A 1079 5.22 -3.81 -6.70
N MET A 1080 4.63 -3.27 -7.76
CA MET A 1080 3.63 -4.00 -8.54
C MET A 1080 4.21 -5.29 -9.11
N PHE A 1081 3.53 -6.41 -8.90
CA PHE A 1081 3.96 -7.76 -9.32
C PHE A 1081 5.36 -8.16 -8.86
N HIS A 1082 5.86 -7.62 -7.74
CA HIS A 1082 7.21 -7.94 -7.28
C HIS A 1082 7.38 -9.45 -7.00
N GLY A 1083 6.34 -10.17 -6.54
CA GLY A 1083 6.36 -11.63 -6.45
C GLY A 1083 7.54 -12.19 -5.64
N GLY A 1084 7.94 -11.48 -4.57
CA GLY A 1084 9.11 -11.82 -3.75
C GLY A 1084 10.45 -11.22 -4.21
N ASN A 1085 10.49 -10.55 -5.37
CA ASN A 1085 11.64 -9.74 -5.76
C ASN A 1085 11.77 -8.50 -4.87
N PRO A 1086 12.99 -7.95 -4.69
CA PRO A 1086 13.23 -6.75 -3.88
C PRO A 1086 12.60 -5.47 -4.44
N PHE A 1087 12.15 -5.49 -5.70
CA PHE A 1087 11.41 -4.42 -6.37
C PHE A 1087 10.37 -5.01 -7.32
N GLY A 1088 9.36 -4.22 -7.69
CA GLY A 1088 8.36 -4.54 -8.70
C GLY A 1088 8.38 -3.53 -9.84
N LEU A 1089 7.27 -3.45 -10.56
CA LEU A 1089 7.05 -2.46 -11.62
C LEU A 1089 6.45 -1.16 -11.07
N ASP A 1090 6.57 -0.10 -11.87
CA ASP A 1090 5.94 1.20 -11.63
C ASP A 1090 4.71 1.35 -12.53
N LEU A 1091 3.52 1.16 -11.97
CA LEU A 1091 2.24 1.28 -12.70
C LEU A 1091 2.00 2.71 -13.20
N ALA A 1092 2.43 3.74 -12.46
CA ALA A 1092 2.26 5.12 -12.87
C ALA A 1092 3.11 5.43 -14.11
N ALA A 1093 4.37 4.98 -14.13
CA ALA A 1093 5.22 5.06 -15.32
C ALA A 1093 4.63 4.27 -16.49
N ILE A 1094 4.04 3.08 -16.25
CA ILE A 1094 3.36 2.30 -17.30
C ILE A 1094 2.13 3.04 -17.84
N ASN A 1095 1.35 3.73 -17.01
CA ASN A 1095 0.20 4.54 -17.47
C ASN A 1095 0.64 5.66 -18.40
N ILE A 1096 1.67 6.42 -17.99
CA ILE A 1096 2.24 7.51 -18.79
C ILE A 1096 2.76 6.97 -20.13
N GLN A 1097 3.57 5.91 -20.09
CA GLN A 1097 4.13 5.30 -21.30
C GLN A 1097 3.04 4.71 -22.20
N ARG A 1098 1.96 4.16 -21.64
CA ARG A 1098 0.83 3.61 -22.40
C ARG A 1098 0.01 4.71 -23.07
N GLY A 1099 -0.18 5.87 -22.43
CA GLY A 1099 -0.79 7.03 -23.08
C GLY A 1099 0.01 7.49 -24.31
N ARG A 1100 1.34 7.53 -24.19
CA ARG A 1100 2.26 7.84 -25.30
C ARG A 1100 2.24 6.78 -26.41
N ASP A 1101 2.16 5.49 -26.05
CA ASP A 1101 1.99 4.38 -27.00
C ASP A 1101 0.73 4.52 -27.86
N TYR A 1102 -0.35 5.08 -27.27
CA TYR A 1102 -1.63 5.29 -27.93
C TYR A 1102 -1.71 6.62 -28.69
N GLY A 1103 -0.67 7.45 -28.63
CA GLY A 1103 -0.66 8.77 -29.26
C GLY A 1103 -1.67 9.73 -28.63
N VAL A 1104 -1.96 9.59 -27.34
CA VAL A 1104 -2.80 10.54 -26.60
C VAL A 1104 -2.10 11.89 -26.55
N ARG A 1105 -2.84 12.96 -26.84
CA ARG A 1105 -2.33 14.33 -26.86
C ARG A 1105 -1.96 14.86 -25.48
N SER A 1106 -1.38 16.05 -25.45
CA SER A 1106 -1.13 16.78 -24.21
C SER A 1106 -2.42 17.06 -23.44
N TYR A 1107 -2.28 17.19 -22.13
CA TYR A 1107 -3.35 17.56 -21.23
C TYR A 1107 -4.08 18.85 -21.66
N ASN A 1108 -3.35 19.88 -22.12
CA ASN A 1108 -3.93 21.15 -22.57
C ASN A 1108 -4.88 21.00 -23.77
N GLU A 1109 -4.59 20.10 -24.71
CA GLU A 1109 -5.46 19.84 -25.86
C GLU A 1109 -6.84 19.33 -25.41
N TYR A 1110 -6.87 18.50 -24.36
CA TYR A 1110 -8.11 17.99 -23.78
C TYR A 1110 -8.82 19.00 -22.88
N ARG A 1111 -8.09 19.85 -22.15
CA ARG A 1111 -8.69 21.00 -21.46
C ARG A 1111 -9.46 21.87 -22.45
N LYS A 1112 -8.82 22.21 -23.57
CA LYS A 1112 -9.44 22.98 -24.65
C LYS A 1112 -10.66 22.27 -25.25
N LEU A 1113 -10.57 20.95 -25.47
CA LEU A 1113 -11.68 20.14 -25.97
C LEU A 1113 -12.91 20.21 -25.05
N VAL A 1114 -12.72 20.22 -23.72
CA VAL A 1114 -13.83 20.30 -22.75
C VAL A 1114 -14.27 21.75 -22.45
N GLY A 1115 -13.69 22.74 -23.12
CA GLY A 1115 -14.05 24.16 -22.97
C GLY A 1115 -13.33 24.90 -21.83
N LEU A 1116 -12.25 24.33 -21.29
CA LEU A 1116 -11.41 24.96 -20.28
C LEU A 1116 -10.24 25.72 -20.89
N GLU A 1117 -9.76 26.75 -20.20
CA GLU A 1117 -8.56 27.50 -20.58
C GLU A 1117 -7.30 26.62 -20.45
N THR A 1118 -6.41 26.73 -21.43
CA THR A 1118 -5.11 26.06 -21.44
C THR A 1118 -4.13 26.75 -20.49
N PHE A 1119 -3.23 25.98 -19.89
CA PHE A 1119 -2.12 26.53 -19.13
C PHE A 1119 -0.96 26.87 -20.07
N VAL A 1120 -0.59 28.14 -20.15
CA VAL A 1120 0.55 28.61 -20.97
C VAL A 1120 1.84 28.74 -20.17
N ASP A 1121 1.73 28.76 -18.83
CA ASP A 1121 2.85 28.86 -17.91
C ASP A 1121 2.63 27.97 -16.68
N PHE A 1122 3.70 27.34 -16.16
CA PHE A 1122 3.62 26.47 -14.99
C PHE A 1122 3.14 27.20 -13.72
N ASN A 1123 3.35 28.52 -13.62
CA ASN A 1123 2.92 29.32 -12.47
C ASN A 1123 1.39 29.42 -12.31
N GLN A 1124 0.62 28.98 -13.31
CA GLN A 1124 -0.83 28.86 -13.22
C GLN A 1124 -1.28 27.64 -12.39
N TYR A 1125 -0.38 26.69 -12.11
CA TYR A 1125 -0.61 25.60 -11.16
C TYR A 1125 -0.27 26.04 -9.73
N ALA A 1126 -0.74 25.29 -8.73
CA ALA A 1126 -0.35 25.50 -7.34
C ALA A 1126 1.19 25.52 -7.20
N PRO A 1127 1.79 26.38 -6.35
CA PRO A 1127 3.24 26.60 -6.34
C PRO A 1127 4.11 25.32 -6.22
N SER A 1128 3.68 24.37 -5.40
CA SER A 1128 4.36 23.07 -5.24
C SER A 1128 4.28 22.20 -6.50
N ALA A 1129 3.14 22.19 -7.18
CA ALA A 1129 2.95 21.48 -8.45
C ALA A 1129 3.71 22.17 -9.59
N ALA A 1130 3.66 23.50 -9.66
CA ALA A 1130 4.39 24.30 -10.65
C ALA A 1130 5.91 24.04 -10.62
N GLN A 1131 6.49 24.02 -9.41
CA GLN A 1131 7.91 23.74 -9.22
C GLN A 1131 8.31 22.34 -9.71
N ARG A 1132 7.48 21.33 -9.42
CA ARG A 1132 7.79 19.95 -9.81
C ARG A 1132 7.55 19.72 -11.30
N LEU A 1133 6.47 20.25 -11.86
CA LEU A 1133 6.17 20.17 -13.28
C LEU A 1133 7.30 20.80 -14.12
N SER A 1134 7.73 22.02 -13.77
CA SER A 1134 8.82 22.70 -14.47
C SER A 1134 10.20 22.04 -14.28
N SER A 1135 10.36 21.16 -13.28
CA SER A 1135 11.59 20.40 -13.09
C SER A 1135 11.71 19.19 -14.03
N VAL A 1136 10.61 18.72 -14.64
CA VAL A 1136 10.58 17.51 -15.47
C VAL A 1136 10.07 17.75 -16.89
N TYR A 1137 9.07 18.60 -17.07
CA TYR A 1137 8.54 18.99 -18.38
C TYR A 1137 9.13 20.32 -18.84
N ALA A 1138 9.43 20.44 -20.13
CA ALA A 1138 9.98 21.67 -20.69
C ALA A 1138 8.88 22.73 -20.93
N HIS A 1139 7.66 22.30 -21.25
CA HIS A 1139 6.52 23.17 -21.51
C HIS A 1139 5.22 22.58 -20.92
N PRO A 1140 4.21 23.38 -20.52
CA PRO A 1140 2.90 22.85 -20.09
C PRO A 1140 2.21 21.96 -21.13
N ASP A 1141 2.45 22.18 -22.42
CA ASP A 1141 1.96 21.31 -23.51
C ASP A 1141 2.68 19.95 -23.58
N ASP A 1142 3.70 19.72 -22.76
CA ASP A 1142 4.35 18.41 -22.63
C ASP A 1142 3.65 17.52 -21.60
N ILE A 1143 2.75 18.05 -20.76
CA ILE A 1143 2.11 17.29 -19.68
C ILE A 1143 1.21 16.20 -20.29
N ASP A 1144 1.48 14.95 -19.89
CA ASP A 1144 0.68 13.79 -20.32
C ASP A 1144 -0.74 13.86 -19.70
N LEU A 1145 -1.79 13.51 -20.46
CA LEU A 1145 -3.20 13.65 -20.04
C LEU A 1145 -3.49 13.02 -18.67
N TRP A 1146 -2.94 11.82 -18.39
CA TRP A 1146 -3.16 11.15 -17.11
C TRP A 1146 -2.60 11.95 -15.93
N VAL A 1147 -1.42 12.54 -16.08
CA VAL A 1147 -0.78 13.37 -15.05
C VAL A 1147 -1.57 14.66 -14.83
N GLY A 1148 -1.93 15.34 -15.91
CA GLY A 1148 -2.67 16.60 -15.84
C GLY A 1148 -4.06 16.44 -15.22
N GLY A 1149 -4.77 15.36 -15.55
CA GLY A 1149 -6.11 15.12 -14.99
C GLY A 1149 -6.11 14.76 -13.50
N LEU A 1150 -5.04 14.14 -12.97
CA LEU A 1150 -4.89 13.91 -11.52
C LEU A 1150 -4.55 15.19 -10.73
N LEU A 1151 -4.10 16.25 -11.41
CA LEU A 1151 -3.81 17.54 -10.78
C LEU A 1151 -5.02 18.47 -10.71
N GLU A 1152 -6.15 18.09 -11.32
CA GLU A 1152 -7.37 18.89 -11.29
C GLU A 1152 -8.13 18.72 -9.98
N GLU A 1153 -8.70 19.81 -9.49
CA GLU A 1153 -9.68 19.76 -8.40
C GLU A 1153 -10.95 19.03 -8.87
N SER A 1154 -11.52 18.24 -7.97
CA SER A 1154 -12.75 17.48 -8.22
C SER A 1154 -13.93 18.39 -8.56
N VAL A 1155 -14.76 17.97 -9.51
CA VAL A 1155 -16.06 18.63 -9.77
C VAL A 1155 -16.99 18.49 -8.55
N GLU A 1156 -17.96 19.40 -8.43
CA GLU A 1156 -18.96 19.37 -7.37
C GLU A 1156 -19.71 18.02 -7.33
N GLU A 1157 -19.80 17.41 -6.14
CA GLU A 1157 -20.40 16.08 -5.90
C GLU A 1157 -19.71 14.89 -6.59
N GLY A 1158 -18.66 15.13 -7.39
CA GLY A 1158 -17.83 14.09 -8.01
C GLY A 1158 -16.49 13.92 -7.30
N VAL A 1159 -15.68 12.97 -7.78
CA VAL A 1159 -14.34 12.72 -7.24
C VAL A 1159 -13.21 12.96 -8.24
N VAL A 1160 -13.52 13.21 -9.52
CA VAL A 1160 -12.53 13.52 -10.57
C VAL A 1160 -12.64 14.96 -11.06
N GLY A 1161 -11.56 15.50 -11.60
CA GLY A 1161 -11.54 16.82 -12.21
C GLY A 1161 -12.37 16.93 -13.49
N ALA A 1162 -12.65 18.17 -13.91
CA ALA A 1162 -13.53 18.49 -15.03
C ALA A 1162 -13.13 17.81 -16.35
N THR A 1163 -11.85 17.69 -16.66
CA THR A 1163 -11.37 17.05 -17.90
C THR A 1163 -11.68 15.56 -17.88
N PHE A 1164 -11.33 14.84 -16.81
CA PHE A 1164 -11.66 13.42 -16.67
C PHE A 1164 -13.17 13.20 -16.57
N ALA A 1165 -13.90 14.05 -15.83
CA ALA A 1165 -15.34 13.96 -15.71
C ALA A 1165 -16.03 13.99 -17.09
N ASN A 1166 -15.63 14.92 -17.97
CA ASN A 1166 -16.20 15.04 -19.31
C ASN A 1166 -15.81 13.85 -20.21
N ILE A 1167 -14.56 13.37 -20.18
CA ILE A 1167 -14.12 12.21 -20.96
C ILE A 1167 -14.88 10.94 -20.54
N ILE A 1168 -15.02 10.72 -19.24
CA ILE A 1168 -15.75 9.59 -18.69
C ILE A 1168 -17.25 9.72 -19.03
N ALA A 1169 -17.85 10.90 -18.86
CA ALA A 1169 -19.25 11.13 -19.19
C ALA A 1169 -19.56 10.92 -20.68
N ASP A 1170 -18.70 11.39 -21.59
CA ASP A 1170 -18.84 11.13 -23.03
C ASP A 1170 -18.80 9.63 -23.32
N GLN A 1171 -17.85 8.91 -22.72
CA GLN A 1171 -17.73 7.47 -22.95
C GLN A 1171 -18.96 6.72 -22.44
N PHE A 1172 -19.41 6.96 -21.20
CA PHE A 1172 -20.60 6.31 -20.67
C PHE A 1172 -21.88 6.72 -21.44
N ALA A 1173 -21.95 7.95 -21.97
CA ALA A 1173 -23.06 8.33 -22.84
C ALA A 1173 -23.09 7.47 -24.11
N ARG A 1174 -21.93 7.12 -24.68
CA ARG A 1174 -21.82 6.22 -25.84
C ARG A 1174 -22.18 4.78 -25.49
N LEU A 1175 -21.71 4.30 -24.35
CA LEU A 1175 -22.01 2.94 -23.87
C LEU A 1175 -23.50 2.77 -23.56
N LYS A 1176 -24.20 3.83 -23.17
CA LYS A 1176 -25.66 3.85 -23.02
C LYS A 1176 -26.38 4.00 -24.37
N LYS A 1177 -26.10 5.09 -25.10
CA LYS A 1177 -26.85 5.51 -26.30
C LYS A 1177 -26.54 4.68 -27.54
N GLY A 1178 -25.34 4.11 -27.64
CA GLY A 1178 -24.90 3.26 -28.75
C GLY A 1178 -25.09 1.76 -28.54
N ASP A 1179 -25.66 1.33 -27.40
CA ASP A 1179 -25.86 -0.08 -27.07
C ASP A 1179 -27.32 -0.50 -27.23
N ARG A 1180 -27.65 -1.21 -28.32
CA ARG A 1180 -29.01 -1.71 -28.58
C ARG A 1180 -29.56 -2.61 -27.46
N TYR A 1181 -28.68 -3.22 -26.66
CA TYR A 1181 -29.06 -4.11 -25.56
C TYR A 1181 -29.05 -3.43 -24.19
N PHE A 1182 -28.85 -2.11 -24.12
CA PHE A 1182 -28.94 -1.39 -22.85
C PHE A 1182 -30.32 -1.61 -22.22
N TYR A 1183 -30.33 -1.89 -20.92
CA TYR A 1183 -31.49 -2.46 -20.24
C TYR A 1183 -32.78 -1.62 -20.29
N GLU A 1184 -32.69 -0.31 -20.56
CA GLU A 1184 -33.81 0.63 -20.56
C GLU A 1184 -34.57 0.73 -21.89
N TYR A 1185 -34.10 0.08 -22.96
CA TYR A 1185 -34.74 0.21 -24.27
C TYR A 1185 -35.94 -0.72 -24.46
N GLY A 1186 -36.94 -0.20 -25.16
CA GLY A 1186 -38.19 -0.88 -25.43
C GLY A 1186 -38.14 -1.86 -26.62
N PRO A 1187 -39.24 -2.59 -26.87
CA PRO A 1187 -39.32 -3.63 -27.90
C PRO A 1187 -39.11 -3.12 -29.34
N ASP A 1188 -39.33 -1.82 -29.57
CA ASP A 1188 -39.12 -1.18 -30.89
C ASP A 1188 -37.63 -1.08 -31.27
N ILE A 1189 -36.74 -1.08 -30.29
CA ILE A 1189 -35.28 -1.03 -30.47
C ILE A 1189 -34.69 -2.45 -30.41
N ASN A 1190 -35.12 -3.23 -29.42
CA ASN A 1190 -34.68 -4.59 -29.22
C ASN A 1190 -35.88 -5.49 -28.95
N SER A 1191 -36.15 -6.46 -29.82
CA SER A 1191 -37.28 -7.39 -29.65
C SER A 1191 -37.16 -8.26 -28.40
N GLY A 1192 -35.98 -8.34 -27.80
CA GLY A 1192 -35.69 -8.96 -26.50
C GLY A 1192 -35.83 -8.04 -25.28
N ALA A 1193 -36.38 -6.82 -25.44
CA ALA A 1193 -36.55 -5.87 -24.36
C ALA A 1193 -37.34 -6.44 -23.17
N PHE A 1194 -36.96 -6.03 -21.96
CA PHE A 1194 -37.70 -6.37 -20.75
C PHE A 1194 -39.09 -5.75 -20.78
N THR A 1195 -40.10 -6.48 -20.32
CA THR A 1195 -41.44 -5.90 -20.16
C THR A 1195 -41.43 -4.79 -19.09
N PRO A 1196 -42.42 -3.87 -19.06
CA PRO A 1196 -42.42 -2.80 -18.07
C PRO A 1196 -42.37 -3.31 -16.62
N SER A 1197 -43.00 -4.45 -16.34
CA SER A 1197 -42.93 -5.08 -15.02
C SER A 1197 -41.57 -5.69 -14.71
N GLN A 1198 -40.88 -6.27 -15.70
CA GLN A 1198 -39.53 -6.79 -15.51
C GLN A 1198 -38.53 -5.65 -15.30
N LEU A 1199 -38.63 -4.59 -16.11
CA LEU A 1199 -37.78 -3.41 -16.01
C LEU A 1199 -37.94 -2.72 -14.64
N ALA A 1200 -39.16 -2.65 -14.11
CA ALA A 1200 -39.41 -2.11 -12.77
C ALA A 1200 -38.74 -2.93 -11.66
N GLU A 1201 -38.56 -4.24 -11.83
CA GLU A 1201 -37.82 -5.08 -10.88
C GLU A 1201 -36.31 -4.90 -11.04
N ILE A 1202 -35.79 -4.84 -12.28
CA ILE A 1202 -34.36 -4.60 -12.54
C ILE A 1202 -33.90 -3.26 -11.95
N LYS A 1203 -34.74 -2.22 -12.03
CA LYS A 1203 -34.46 -0.89 -11.46
C LYS A 1203 -34.44 -0.84 -9.93
N LYS A 1204 -34.64 -1.97 -9.25
CA LYS A 1204 -34.42 -2.12 -7.79
C LYS A 1204 -33.05 -2.70 -7.47
N ALA A 1205 -32.32 -3.22 -8.46
CA ALA A 1205 -31.03 -3.83 -8.23
C ALA A 1205 -30.04 -2.80 -7.64
N THR A 1206 -29.38 -3.19 -6.56
CA THR A 1206 -28.31 -2.41 -5.92
C THR A 1206 -27.12 -3.33 -5.69
N LEU A 1207 -25.89 -2.80 -5.65
CA LEU A 1207 -24.74 -3.64 -5.34
C LEU A 1207 -24.88 -4.30 -3.95
N SER A 1208 -25.49 -3.61 -2.99
CA SER A 1208 -25.80 -4.17 -1.66
C SER A 1208 -26.72 -5.39 -1.73
N ARG A 1209 -27.73 -5.37 -2.62
CA ARG A 1209 -28.61 -6.52 -2.87
C ARG A 1209 -27.83 -7.69 -3.48
N ILE A 1210 -27.01 -7.43 -4.48
CA ILE A 1210 -26.17 -8.45 -5.13
C ILE A 1210 -25.23 -9.11 -4.10
N VAL A 1211 -24.61 -8.32 -3.20
CA VAL A 1211 -23.78 -8.84 -2.11
C VAL A 1211 -24.59 -9.68 -1.10
N CYS A 1212 -25.77 -9.19 -0.70
CA CYS A 1212 -26.63 -9.91 0.24
C CYS A 1212 -27.17 -11.24 -0.31
N ASP A 1213 -27.38 -11.36 -1.62
CA ASP A 1213 -27.87 -12.60 -2.25
C ASP A 1213 -26.77 -13.65 -2.50
N ASN A 1214 -25.50 -13.23 -2.53
CA ASN A 1214 -24.40 -14.06 -3.06
C ASN A 1214 -23.19 -14.23 -2.11
N ASN A 1215 -23.30 -13.79 -0.86
CA ASN A 1215 -22.30 -14.07 0.19
C ASN A 1215 -22.34 -15.54 0.65
N ASP A 1216 -21.44 -15.96 1.55
CA ASP A 1216 -21.40 -17.33 2.08
C ASP A 1216 -22.47 -17.60 3.16
N GLY A 1217 -23.16 -16.55 3.66
CA GLY A 1217 -24.19 -16.63 4.69
C GLY A 1217 -23.65 -17.00 6.07
N ILE A 1218 -22.34 -16.78 6.30
CA ILE A 1218 -21.66 -17.20 7.53
C ILE A 1218 -21.55 -16.03 8.50
N GLU A 1219 -21.09 -14.88 8.01
CA GLU A 1219 -20.79 -13.70 8.83
C GLU A 1219 -21.39 -12.39 8.28
N LEU A 1220 -21.76 -12.34 6.99
CA LEU A 1220 -22.35 -11.16 6.35
C LEU A 1220 -23.88 -11.25 6.36
N PHE A 1221 -24.51 -10.60 7.34
CA PHE A 1221 -25.99 -10.50 7.44
C PHE A 1221 -26.52 -9.07 7.26
N THR A 1222 -25.61 -8.09 7.26
CA THR A 1222 -25.93 -6.68 7.10
C THR A 1222 -25.09 -6.04 6.01
N GLN A 1223 -25.66 -5.08 5.29
CA GLN A 1223 -24.97 -4.25 4.30
C GLN A 1223 -25.42 -2.79 4.42
N PRO A 1224 -24.56 -1.81 4.11
CA PRO A 1224 -25.00 -0.42 3.96
C PRO A 1224 -26.00 -0.31 2.79
N PRO A 1225 -27.02 0.57 2.86
CA PRO A 1225 -27.94 0.80 1.74
C PRO A 1225 -27.23 1.19 0.43
N ASN A 1226 -26.19 2.04 0.50
CA ASN A 1226 -25.31 2.35 -0.61
C ASN A 1226 -23.96 1.65 -0.42
N ALA A 1227 -23.67 0.66 -1.27
CA ALA A 1227 -22.47 -0.17 -1.17
C ALA A 1227 -21.15 0.58 -1.41
N PHE A 1228 -21.19 1.74 -2.06
CA PHE A 1228 -20.00 2.48 -2.51
C PHE A 1228 -19.58 3.59 -1.54
N LEU A 1229 -20.47 3.95 -0.62
CA LEU A 1229 -20.19 4.89 0.46
C LEU A 1229 -19.78 4.13 1.71
N ARG A 1230 -18.92 4.72 2.52
CA ARG A 1230 -18.47 4.09 3.75
C ARG A 1230 -19.67 3.79 4.65
N SER A 1231 -19.66 2.58 5.20
CA SER A 1231 -20.71 2.09 6.10
C SER A 1231 -20.73 2.77 7.47
N ASP A 1232 -19.72 3.58 7.80
CA ASP A 1232 -19.67 4.35 9.06
C ASP A 1232 -20.20 5.79 8.91
N LEU A 1233 -20.70 6.16 7.72
CA LEU A 1233 -21.33 7.47 7.50
C LEU A 1233 -22.74 7.53 8.08
N PRO A 1234 -23.15 8.68 8.65
CA PRO A 1234 -24.52 8.90 9.08
C PRO A 1234 -25.51 8.72 7.93
N GLY A 1235 -26.52 7.86 8.12
CA GLY A 1235 -27.54 7.58 7.11
C GLY A 1235 -27.18 6.49 6.09
N ASN A 1236 -25.98 5.90 6.18
CA ASN A 1236 -25.56 4.75 5.37
C ASN A 1236 -25.09 3.57 6.24
N GLU A 1237 -25.54 3.50 7.50
CA GLU A 1237 -25.16 2.43 8.41
C GLU A 1237 -25.68 1.06 7.94
N PRO A 1238 -24.97 -0.05 8.23
CA PRO A 1238 -25.40 -1.37 7.81
C PRO A 1238 -26.77 -1.76 8.35
N VAL A 1239 -27.66 -2.18 7.46
CA VAL A 1239 -28.99 -2.71 7.77
C VAL A 1239 -29.06 -4.19 7.42
N GLN A 1240 -30.01 -4.92 8.00
CA GLN A 1240 -30.21 -6.33 7.67
C GLN A 1240 -30.49 -6.50 6.17
N CYS A 1241 -30.00 -7.60 5.60
CA CYS A 1241 -30.18 -7.89 4.17
C CYS A 1241 -31.66 -8.04 3.75
N ASP A 1242 -32.62 -8.19 4.67
CA ASP A 1242 -34.06 -8.21 4.40
C ASP A 1242 -34.74 -6.83 4.58
N SER A 1243 -33.96 -5.79 4.91
CA SER A 1243 -34.45 -4.42 5.08
C SER A 1243 -35.07 -3.87 3.78
N PRO A 1244 -36.16 -3.09 3.87
CA PRO A 1244 -36.73 -2.43 2.69
C PRO A 1244 -35.80 -1.40 2.04
N LEU A 1245 -34.73 -0.99 2.73
CA LEU A 1245 -33.68 -0.12 2.19
C LEU A 1245 -32.73 -0.86 1.23
N ILE A 1246 -32.75 -2.20 1.21
CA ILE A 1246 -32.03 -3.05 0.26
C ILE A 1246 -33.07 -3.89 -0.50
N PRO A 1247 -33.76 -3.30 -1.49
CA PRO A 1247 -34.92 -3.91 -2.11
C PRO A 1247 -34.55 -5.20 -2.87
N ASN A 1248 -35.44 -6.20 -2.79
CA ASN A 1248 -35.30 -7.44 -3.55
C ASN A 1248 -35.77 -7.29 -5.00
N VAL A 1249 -35.09 -7.97 -5.91
CA VAL A 1249 -35.51 -8.13 -7.31
C VAL A 1249 -36.45 -9.34 -7.41
N ASP A 1250 -37.73 -9.11 -7.72
CA ASP A 1250 -38.73 -10.19 -7.81
C ASP A 1250 -38.68 -10.91 -9.17
N LEU A 1251 -37.95 -12.02 -9.20
CA LEU A 1251 -37.81 -12.84 -10.40
C LEU A 1251 -39.12 -13.51 -10.86
N SER A 1252 -40.20 -13.52 -10.05
CA SER A 1252 -41.49 -14.09 -10.48
C SER A 1252 -42.10 -13.36 -11.69
N ARG A 1253 -41.71 -12.09 -11.91
CA ARG A 1253 -42.09 -11.28 -13.08
C ARG A 1253 -41.47 -11.78 -14.41
N PHE A 1254 -40.52 -12.72 -14.34
CA PHE A 1254 -39.87 -13.36 -15.49
C PHE A 1254 -40.46 -14.72 -15.82
N ARG A 1255 -41.55 -15.12 -15.16
CA ARG A 1255 -42.33 -16.30 -15.54
C ARG A 1255 -43.02 -16.06 -16.88
N GLN A 1256 -42.79 -16.95 -17.84
CA GLN A 1256 -43.54 -17.03 -19.09
C GLN A 1256 -44.86 -17.76 -18.82
N MET A 1257 -45.98 -17.13 -19.21
CA MET A 1257 -47.32 -17.70 -19.04
C MET A 1257 -47.60 -18.84 -20.01
#